data_AF-A0A952PZU9-F1
#
_entry.id   AF-A0A952PZU9-F1
#
_cell.length_a   1.000
_cell.length_b   1.000
_cell.length_c   1.000
_cell.angle_alpha   90.00
_cell.angle_beta   90.00
_cell.angle_gamma   90.00
#
_symmetry.space_group_name_H-M   'P 1'
#
loop_
_entity.id
_entity.type
_entity.pdbx_description
1 polymer ?
#
loop_
_entity_poly.entity_id
_entity_poly.type
_entity_poly.pdbx_seq_one_letter_code
_entity_poly.pdbx_strand_id
1 'polypeptide(L)'
;MAHLFFSYAHKDAERIYPIHRKMEAILGRKMWIDRIGLRQGIEWENAIKRGIDQSYGVIFAVTKTFVTRDFILKKEIPWSIDTFKDRQGPLLFVLRLDDVELPPDLKALPDYQCQVIDAYASDANLEAICNALKLPAEQEGNQPFYVSWPRLQNFKGRDQTLDNLHQQLIGGAVGVNSRISAGLYGMGGIGKTQLAVEYAYRYRYYYPTGVYWINAAADWSQELVALADRLGLEPTDKSDSDRARQKIIALERYLKQQASNEDGDALIVMDNVETPKEVTTRKLNNGATMIGVASSFCAQARARLLITTRRQDLPEELAKVEINVLDPRDARDVLLDARPTESDTAGIDELCKAVGYLPLPLGWFAAALRKRPKLTPSQLRNELRRQGIENVISVLRKQNIELGTPQEYEALTGIAFNWQYNSALQANTDAKTLLSLAAAFPEAAQIPLARLRLLSGLSAEESLDLSPFESALQALIDSSLVELLNEAQLRLHPLVREFVRSKVDTQSALRVGAERIVEAYRTPQVLADEAEARGFDALLSDLRETDDAVSTPLDSLIALKRLFLLEEPNLITLPEAMGGIFVIQQIRDRAYHEVDATLVSICDNWLNGKAHINHIGPSHYPKNKALLRILSKHTGRVNGALALDDGRLLSWAGDKTLRLWSRDGQALTTLEGHTGSVTGALALDDGRLLSWAGDNTLRLWSRDGQALTTLEGHTGSVNGALARGDGRLLSWAGDKTLRLWSSEGQALTTLEGHTGSVNGALALDDGRLLSWAGEIFSSDNTLRLWSSEGQALTTLEGHTSRVNGALARGDGRQLSWSDDKTLRLWSSQGTLLLVYYTDAPISCCVVAAPNVFLVGNGQGHVLFLRVFG
;
A
#
# COMPACT_ATOMS: atom_id res chain seq x y z
N MET A 1 -26.36 0.82 -7.44
CA MET A 1 -27.79 0.49 -7.28
C MET A 1 -28.34 0.15 -8.66
N ALA A 2 -28.95 -1.02 -8.83
CA ALA A 2 -29.60 -1.37 -10.10
C ALA A 2 -30.84 -0.47 -10.24
N HIS A 3 -30.90 0.33 -11.30
CA HIS A 3 -31.99 1.28 -11.52
C HIS A 3 -33.29 0.50 -11.77
N LEU A 4 -34.41 0.91 -11.16
CA LEU A 4 -35.73 0.48 -11.61
C LEU A 4 -36.13 1.35 -12.81
N PHE A 5 -36.69 0.77 -13.86
CA PHE A 5 -37.22 1.51 -14.98
C PHE A 5 -38.63 1.99 -14.66
N PHE A 6 -38.93 3.27 -14.83
CA PHE A 6 -40.23 3.84 -14.57
C PHE A 6 -40.94 4.17 -15.90
N SER A 7 -41.83 3.26 -16.30
CA SER A 7 -42.64 3.39 -17.51
C SER A 7 -43.89 4.21 -17.23
N TYR A 8 -44.20 5.18 -18.09
CA TYR A 8 -45.34 6.08 -17.94
C TYR A 8 -45.79 6.66 -19.28
N ALA A 9 -47.01 7.19 -19.35
CA ALA A 9 -47.45 7.94 -20.53
C ALA A 9 -46.87 9.36 -20.53
N HIS A 10 -46.13 9.75 -21.57
CA HIS A 10 -45.53 11.08 -21.70
C HIS A 10 -46.55 12.24 -21.57
N LYS A 11 -47.82 12.04 -21.93
CA LYS A 11 -48.87 13.05 -21.73
C LYS A 11 -49.17 13.36 -20.26
N ASP A 12 -48.84 12.44 -19.35
CA ASP A 12 -49.06 12.59 -17.91
C ASP A 12 -47.78 13.01 -17.18
N ALA A 13 -46.73 13.41 -17.91
CA ALA A 13 -45.39 13.69 -17.37
C ALA A 13 -45.41 14.67 -16.18
N GLU A 14 -46.17 15.76 -16.26
CA GLU A 14 -46.28 16.75 -15.18
C GLU A 14 -46.88 16.17 -13.89
N ARG A 15 -47.81 15.20 -14.00
CA ARG A 15 -48.41 14.50 -12.87
C ARG A 15 -47.47 13.43 -12.31
N ILE A 16 -46.69 12.79 -13.18
CA ILE A 16 -45.85 11.64 -12.85
C ILE A 16 -44.50 12.05 -12.25
N TYR A 17 -43.85 13.12 -12.74
CA TYR A 17 -42.53 13.52 -12.26
C TYR A 17 -42.45 13.80 -10.75
N PRO A 18 -43.43 14.46 -10.11
CA PRO A 18 -43.42 14.64 -8.66
C PRO A 18 -43.53 13.32 -7.88
N ILE A 19 -44.31 12.36 -8.41
CA ILE A 19 -44.48 11.02 -7.82
C ILE A 19 -43.16 10.26 -7.92
N HIS A 20 -42.57 10.22 -9.11
CA HIS A 20 -41.26 9.60 -9.38
C HIS A 20 -40.19 10.13 -8.41
N ARG A 21 -40.01 11.45 -8.29
CA ARG A 21 -39.01 12.03 -7.36
C ARG A 21 -39.26 11.65 -5.90
N LYS A 22 -40.52 11.67 -5.45
CA LYS A 22 -40.86 11.29 -4.07
C LYS A 22 -40.57 9.81 -3.83
N MET A 23 -40.91 8.95 -4.79
CA MET A 23 -40.60 7.52 -4.70
C MET A 23 -39.09 7.28 -4.67
N GLU A 24 -38.30 7.95 -5.51
CA GLU A 24 -36.83 7.87 -5.47
C GLU A 24 -36.28 8.25 -4.09
N ALA A 25 -36.82 9.31 -3.48
CA ALA A 25 -36.41 9.76 -2.15
C ALA A 25 -36.78 8.75 -1.05
N ILE A 26 -38.00 8.19 -1.08
CA ILE A 26 -38.50 7.25 -0.07
C ILE A 26 -37.80 5.89 -0.18
N LEU A 27 -37.65 5.38 -1.40
CA LEU A 27 -37.01 4.09 -1.66
C LEU A 27 -35.49 4.15 -1.50
N GLY A 28 -34.91 5.35 -1.47
CA GLY A 28 -33.47 5.56 -1.47
C GLY A 28 -32.80 5.02 -2.75
N ARG A 29 -33.54 4.92 -3.86
CA ARG A 29 -33.07 4.31 -5.12
C ARG A 29 -33.34 5.22 -6.31
N LYS A 30 -32.34 5.41 -7.17
CA LYS A 30 -32.52 6.11 -8.45
C LYS A 30 -33.33 5.25 -9.42
N MET A 31 -34.33 5.85 -10.05
CA MET A 31 -35.25 5.23 -10.99
C MET A 31 -35.08 5.88 -12.36
N TRP A 32 -34.85 5.07 -13.39
CA TRP A 32 -34.74 5.55 -14.75
C TRP A 32 -36.12 5.99 -15.25
N ILE A 33 -36.21 7.13 -15.91
CA ILE A 33 -37.44 7.60 -16.56
C ILE A 33 -37.06 8.31 -17.87
N ASP A 34 -37.87 8.13 -18.91
CA ASP A 34 -37.71 8.90 -20.14
C ASP A 34 -37.89 10.40 -19.81
N ARG A 35 -36.92 11.22 -20.19
CA ARG A 35 -36.96 12.67 -20.01
C ARG A 35 -37.29 13.31 -21.35
N ILE A 36 -38.16 14.32 -21.32
CA ILE A 36 -38.46 15.20 -22.45
C ILE A 36 -37.12 15.74 -23.02
N GLY A 37 -36.64 15.17 -24.13
CA GLY A 37 -35.31 15.47 -24.67
C GLY A 37 -34.67 14.39 -25.55
N LEU A 38 -35.12 13.14 -25.50
CA LEU A 38 -34.70 12.13 -26.47
C LEU A 38 -35.29 12.45 -27.87
N ARG A 39 -34.45 12.48 -28.91
CA ARG A 39 -34.89 12.77 -30.29
C ARG A 39 -35.80 11.65 -30.78
N GLN A 40 -37.01 11.98 -31.25
CA GLN A 40 -37.98 11.00 -31.77
C GLN A 40 -37.37 10.18 -32.93
N GLY A 41 -37.48 8.85 -32.86
CA GLY A 41 -36.99 7.92 -33.90
C GLY A 41 -36.38 6.64 -33.34
N ILE A 42 -35.54 5.97 -34.15
CA ILE A 42 -34.86 4.70 -33.81
C ILE A 42 -33.96 4.83 -32.56
N GLU A 43 -33.36 6.01 -32.34
CA GLU A 43 -32.52 6.26 -31.15
C GLU A 43 -33.32 6.29 -29.84
N TRP A 44 -34.52 6.90 -29.85
CA TRP A 44 -35.43 6.94 -28.70
C TRP A 44 -35.91 5.53 -28.34
N GLU A 45 -36.28 4.75 -29.35
CA GLU A 45 -36.72 3.37 -29.18
C GLU A 45 -35.62 2.50 -28.55
N ASN A 46 -34.38 2.61 -29.06
CA ASN A 46 -33.22 1.91 -28.53
C ASN A 46 -32.86 2.36 -27.10
N ALA A 47 -33.02 3.64 -26.78
CA ALA A 47 -32.78 4.17 -25.44
C ALA A 47 -33.75 3.58 -24.41
N ILE A 48 -35.03 3.46 -24.78
CA ILE A 48 -36.04 2.83 -23.92
C ILE A 48 -35.75 1.33 -23.74
N LYS A 49 -35.48 0.60 -24.82
CA LYS A 49 -35.14 -0.83 -24.73
C LYS A 49 -33.92 -1.06 -23.84
N ARG A 50 -32.87 -0.26 -24.00
CA ARG A 50 -31.67 -0.32 -23.13
C ARG A 50 -32.00 0.00 -21.68
N GLY A 51 -32.81 1.02 -21.42
CA GLY A 51 -33.24 1.37 -20.06
C GLY A 51 -33.93 0.19 -19.37
N ILE A 52 -34.78 -0.54 -20.10
CA ILE A 52 -35.45 -1.76 -19.60
C ILE A 52 -34.41 -2.86 -19.35
N ASP A 53 -33.55 -3.14 -20.32
CA ASP A 53 -32.55 -4.24 -20.25
C ASP A 53 -31.54 -4.06 -19.11
N GLN A 54 -31.21 -2.82 -18.79
CA GLN A 54 -30.27 -2.44 -17.74
C GLN A 54 -30.93 -2.29 -16.36
N SER A 55 -32.27 -2.38 -16.30
CA SER A 55 -33.00 -2.20 -15.06
C SER A 55 -33.07 -3.48 -14.24
N TYR A 56 -33.15 -3.32 -12.92
CA TYR A 56 -33.45 -4.44 -12.02
C TYR A 56 -34.86 -4.97 -12.28
N GLY A 57 -35.77 -4.05 -12.56
CA GLY A 57 -37.18 -4.28 -12.76
C GLY A 57 -37.86 -3.01 -13.23
N VAL A 58 -39.11 -3.12 -13.65
CA VAL A 58 -39.89 -2.05 -14.26
C VAL A 58 -41.09 -1.72 -13.36
N ILE A 59 -41.27 -0.45 -13.03
CA ILE A 59 -42.49 0.10 -12.45
C ILE A 59 -43.32 0.74 -13.58
N PHE A 60 -44.51 0.21 -13.84
CA PHE A 60 -45.48 0.77 -14.76
C PHE A 60 -46.46 1.68 -14.00
N ALA A 61 -46.40 2.98 -14.26
CA ALA A 61 -47.35 3.96 -13.74
C ALA A 61 -48.61 3.99 -14.61
N VAL A 62 -49.61 3.19 -14.25
CA VAL A 62 -50.81 2.97 -15.06
C VAL A 62 -51.86 4.05 -14.78
N THR A 63 -52.12 4.86 -15.80
CA THR A 63 -53.15 5.91 -15.85
C THR A 63 -54.14 5.65 -16.98
N LYS A 64 -55.20 6.46 -17.09
CA LYS A 64 -56.10 6.47 -18.26
C LYS A 64 -55.35 6.70 -19.57
N THR A 65 -54.30 7.51 -19.56
CA THR A 65 -53.52 7.78 -20.78
C THR A 65 -52.55 6.64 -21.08
N PHE A 66 -51.99 5.98 -20.07
CA PHE A 66 -51.08 4.83 -20.20
C PHE A 66 -51.69 3.70 -21.03
N VAL A 67 -52.92 3.30 -20.70
CA VAL A 67 -53.60 2.16 -21.36
C VAL A 67 -54.04 2.44 -22.80
N THR A 68 -53.76 3.63 -23.34
CA THR A 68 -54.07 4.02 -24.73
C THR A 68 -52.81 4.26 -25.58
N ARG A 69 -51.60 4.04 -25.03
CA ARG A 69 -50.33 4.32 -25.71
C ARG A 69 -49.81 3.09 -26.44
N ASP A 70 -49.93 3.10 -27.76
CA ASP A 70 -49.44 2.03 -28.65
C ASP A 70 -48.00 1.61 -28.38
N PHE A 71 -47.09 2.57 -28.15
CA PHE A 71 -45.67 2.25 -27.91
C PHE A 71 -45.46 1.46 -26.60
N ILE A 72 -46.14 1.86 -25.53
CA ILE A 72 -46.05 1.19 -24.24
C ILE A 72 -46.64 -0.23 -24.35
N LEU A 73 -47.83 -0.33 -24.94
CA LEU A 73 -48.57 -1.59 -25.06
C LEU A 73 -47.88 -2.59 -25.99
N LYS A 74 -47.34 -2.13 -27.13
CA LYS A 74 -46.76 -3.02 -28.16
C LYS A 74 -45.26 -3.22 -28.02
N LYS A 75 -44.56 -2.41 -27.19
CA LYS A 75 -43.10 -2.50 -27.03
C LYS A 75 -42.66 -2.58 -25.58
N GLU A 76 -42.87 -1.54 -24.78
CA GLU A 76 -42.31 -1.49 -23.41
C GLU A 76 -42.76 -2.68 -22.54
N ILE A 77 -44.05 -3.01 -22.56
CA ILE A 77 -44.58 -4.15 -21.80
C ILE A 77 -43.99 -5.48 -22.32
N PRO A 78 -44.10 -5.82 -23.64
CA PRO A 78 -43.48 -7.03 -24.18
C PRO A 78 -41.97 -7.14 -23.92
N TRP A 79 -41.22 -6.04 -24.08
CA TRP A 79 -39.78 -6.02 -23.81
C TRP A 79 -39.46 -6.30 -22.35
N SER A 80 -40.21 -5.69 -21.44
CA SER A 80 -40.03 -5.92 -20.01
C SER A 80 -40.32 -7.38 -19.67
N ILE A 81 -41.42 -7.95 -20.17
CA ILE A 81 -41.77 -9.36 -19.96
C ILE A 81 -40.64 -10.27 -20.48
N ASP A 82 -40.17 -10.05 -21.72
CA ASP A 82 -39.12 -10.88 -22.31
C ASP A 82 -37.78 -10.78 -21.56
N THR A 83 -37.39 -9.56 -21.15
CA THR A 83 -36.15 -9.30 -20.41
C THR A 83 -36.13 -9.98 -19.03
N PHE A 84 -37.28 -10.13 -18.39
CA PHE A 84 -37.37 -10.61 -17.00
C PHE A 84 -38.00 -12.00 -16.82
N LYS A 85 -38.42 -12.67 -17.90
CA LYS A 85 -39.14 -13.97 -17.85
C LYS A 85 -38.41 -15.08 -17.08
N ASP A 86 -37.08 -15.13 -17.15
CA ASP A 86 -36.26 -16.22 -16.59
C ASP A 86 -35.69 -15.91 -15.18
N ARG A 87 -36.04 -14.78 -14.57
CA ARG A 87 -35.48 -14.34 -13.29
C ARG A 87 -36.45 -14.60 -12.13
N GLN A 88 -35.94 -14.87 -10.92
CA GLN A 88 -36.76 -15.17 -9.74
C GLN A 88 -37.26 -13.91 -9.02
N GLY A 89 -38.57 -13.79 -8.81
CA GLY A 89 -39.25 -12.72 -8.04
C GLY A 89 -40.02 -11.70 -8.90
N PRO A 90 -40.83 -10.80 -8.30
CA PRO A 90 -41.50 -9.76 -9.06
C PRO A 90 -40.46 -8.72 -9.48
N LEU A 91 -40.21 -8.67 -10.79
CA LEU A 91 -39.37 -7.65 -11.42
C LEU A 91 -40.21 -6.64 -12.16
N LEU A 92 -41.51 -6.91 -12.29
CA LEU A 92 -42.49 -6.00 -12.84
C LEU A 92 -43.40 -5.54 -11.70
N PHE A 93 -43.57 -4.24 -11.58
CA PHE A 93 -44.40 -3.59 -10.59
C PHE A 93 -45.41 -2.72 -11.32
N VAL A 94 -46.67 -2.80 -10.95
CA VAL A 94 -47.74 -1.99 -11.55
C VAL A 94 -48.25 -1.06 -10.47
N LEU A 95 -48.04 0.23 -10.67
CA LEU A 95 -48.60 1.29 -9.85
C LEU A 95 -49.81 1.86 -10.56
N ARG A 96 -51.01 1.40 -10.19
CA ARG A 96 -52.26 1.84 -10.80
C ARG A 96 -52.74 3.14 -10.14
N LEU A 97 -52.62 4.25 -10.88
CA LEU A 97 -52.90 5.61 -10.41
C LEU A 97 -54.29 6.12 -10.77
N ASP A 98 -54.98 5.47 -11.71
CA ASP A 98 -56.37 5.71 -12.06
C ASP A 98 -57.14 4.38 -12.03
N ASP A 99 -58.46 4.42 -11.79
CA ASP A 99 -59.33 3.25 -11.89
C ASP A 99 -59.55 2.85 -13.36
N VAL A 100 -58.61 2.05 -13.88
CA VAL A 100 -58.63 1.52 -15.25
C VAL A 100 -58.28 0.04 -15.25
N GLU A 101 -58.77 -0.67 -16.27
CA GLU A 101 -58.39 -2.06 -16.49
C GLU A 101 -56.93 -2.15 -16.96
N LEU A 102 -56.18 -3.11 -16.40
CA LEU A 102 -54.78 -3.33 -16.76
C LEU A 102 -54.66 -3.90 -18.18
N PRO A 103 -53.59 -3.56 -18.92
CA PRO A 103 -53.27 -4.18 -20.20
C PRO A 103 -53.30 -5.73 -20.10
N PRO A 104 -53.83 -6.45 -21.10
CA PRO A 104 -53.95 -7.91 -21.07
C PRO A 104 -52.64 -8.63 -20.74
N ASP A 105 -51.53 -8.14 -21.29
CA ASP A 105 -50.20 -8.72 -21.09
C ASP A 105 -49.72 -8.61 -19.63
N LEU A 106 -50.04 -7.51 -18.93
CA LEU A 106 -49.72 -7.35 -17.51
C LEU A 106 -50.69 -8.13 -16.63
N LYS A 107 -51.97 -8.21 -17.03
CA LYS A 107 -53.02 -8.95 -16.33
C LYS A 107 -52.82 -10.47 -16.38
N ALA A 108 -52.16 -10.97 -17.43
CA ALA A 108 -51.89 -12.38 -17.64
C ALA A 108 -50.66 -12.90 -16.86
N LEU A 109 -49.84 -12.01 -16.29
CA LEU A 109 -48.66 -12.40 -15.53
C LEU A 109 -49.04 -12.91 -14.14
N PRO A 110 -48.37 -13.97 -13.66
CA PRO A 110 -48.60 -14.47 -12.31
C PRO A 110 -48.03 -13.52 -11.25
N ASP A 111 -48.63 -13.52 -10.05
CA ASP A 111 -48.29 -12.61 -8.93
C ASP A 111 -46.80 -12.64 -8.52
N TYR A 112 -46.11 -13.75 -8.79
CA TYR A 112 -44.68 -13.88 -8.49
C TYR A 112 -43.77 -13.18 -9.50
N GLN A 113 -44.27 -12.82 -10.69
CA GLN A 113 -43.55 -12.08 -11.73
C GLN A 113 -43.98 -10.61 -11.80
N CYS A 114 -45.24 -10.32 -11.46
CA CYS A 114 -45.82 -8.99 -11.52
C CYS A 114 -46.57 -8.64 -10.22
N GLN A 115 -46.14 -7.58 -9.53
CA GLN A 115 -46.81 -7.07 -8.34
C GLN A 115 -47.69 -5.86 -8.69
N VAL A 116 -48.97 -5.90 -8.37
CA VAL A 116 -49.92 -4.79 -8.61
C VAL A 116 -50.23 -4.04 -7.31
N ILE A 117 -50.16 -2.70 -7.36
CA ILE A 117 -50.52 -1.79 -6.27
C ILE A 117 -51.54 -0.76 -6.78
N ASP A 118 -52.72 -0.76 -6.16
CA ASP A 118 -53.83 0.12 -6.48
C ASP A 118 -53.78 1.42 -5.68
N ALA A 119 -52.95 2.34 -6.15
CA ALA A 119 -52.74 3.64 -5.51
C ALA A 119 -53.96 4.58 -5.62
N TYR A 120 -54.83 4.37 -6.61
CA TYR A 120 -56.07 5.16 -6.77
C TYR A 120 -57.15 4.84 -5.74
N ALA A 121 -57.13 3.64 -5.14
CA ALA A 121 -58.14 3.18 -4.18
C ALA A 121 -57.72 3.43 -2.72
N SER A 122 -56.47 3.83 -2.49
CA SER A 122 -55.92 4.09 -1.16
C SER A 122 -55.76 5.59 -0.91
N ASP A 123 -56.34 6.10 0.18
CA ASP A 123 -55.97 7.41 0.79
C ASP A 123 -54.53 7.42 1.36
N ALA A 124 -53.72 6.39 1.06
CA ALA A 124 -52.45 6.13 1.70
C ALA A 124 -51.29 6.90 1.06
N ASN A 125 -50.56 7.61 1.91
CA ASN A 125 -49.29 8.28 1.63
C ASN A 125 -48.35 7.43 0.75
N LEU A 126 -47.60 8.07 -0.16
CA LEU A 126 -46.61 7.43 -1.04
C LEU A 126 -45.59 6.56 -0.29
N GLU A 127 -45.32 6.86 0.98
CA GLU A 127 -44.48 6.02 1.85
C GLU A 127 -45.05 4.61 2.05
N ALA A 128 -46.36 4.49 2.28
CA ALA A 128 -47.01 3.20 2.45
C ALA A 128 -47.00 2.39 1.14
N ILE A 129 -47.19 3.07 0.00
CA ILE A 129 -47.09 2.48 -1.34
C ILE A 129 -45.67 1.95 -1.59
N CYS A 130 -44.66 2.75 -1.30
CA CYS A 130 -43.25 2.35 -1.42
C CYS A 130 -42.88 1.18 -0.50
N ASN A 131 -43.38 1.17 0.74
CA ASN A 131 -43.17 0.06 1.68
C ASN A 131 -43.88 -1.23 1.24
N ALA A 132 -45.00 -1.10 0.52
CA ALA A 132 -45.73 -2.24 -0.02
C ALA A 132 -45.07 -2.85 -1.26
N LEU A 133 -44.27 -2.08 -2.01
CA LEU A 133 -43.42 -2.63 -3.07
C LEU A 133 -42.43 -3.60 -2.41
N LYS A 134 -42.62 -4.90 -2.64
CA LYS A 134 -41.72 -5.95 -2.13
C LYS A 134 -40.47 -5.99 -3.01
N LEU A 135 -39.73 -4.89 -3.01
CA LEU A 135 -38.45 -4.80 -3.68
C LEU A 135 -37.53 -5.82 -2.99
N PRO A 136 -36.80 -6.63 -3.76
CA PRO A 136 -35.80 -7.50 -3.19
C PRO A 136 -34.81 -6.65 -2.38
N ALA A 137 -34.44 -7.19 -1.22
CA ALA A 137 -33.41 -6.63 -0.38
C ALA A 137 -32.21 -6.26 -1.27
N GLU A 138 -31.52 -5.16 -0.96
CA GLU A 138 -30.18 -5.01 -1.50
C GLU A 138 -29.41 -6.22 -1.03
N GLN A 139 -29.31 -7.26 -1.86
CA GLN A 139 -28.16 -8.12 -1.78
C GLN A 139 -27.02 -7.17 -2.15
N GLU A 140 -26.42 -6.54 -1.14
CA GLU A 140 -24.99 -6.35 -1.13
C GLU A 140 -24.42 -7.73 -1.48
N GLY A 141 -24.29 -7.98 -2.78
CA GLY A 141 -23.79 -9.24 -3.25
C GLY A 141 -22.45 -9.46 -2.59
N ASN A 142 -22.10 -10.72 -2.37
CA ASN A 142 -20.75 -11.17 -1.98
C ASN A 142 -19.62 -10.69 -2.92
N GLN A 143 -19.89 -9.76 -3.84
CA GLN A 143 -18.95 -9.14 -4.74
C GLN A 143 -18.06 -8.13 -3.98
N PRO A 144 -16.73 -8.30 -4.04
CA PRO A 144 -15.77 -7.34 -3.52
C PRO A 144 -16.01 -5.90 -4.01
N PHE A 145 -16.19 -4.94 -3.12
CA PHE A 145 -16.40 -3.53 -3.46
C PHE A 145 -15.54 -2.63 -2.57
N TYR A 146 -14.31 -2.37 -3.01
CA TYR A 146 -13.30 -1.59 -2.30
C TYR A 146 -13.15 -0.20 -2.91
N VAL A 147 -14.19 0.60 -2.82
CA VAL A 147 -14.15 2.01 -3.23
C VAL A 147 -14.00 2.88 -1.99
N SER A 148 -12.86 3.57 -1.86
CA SER A 148 -12.54 4.42 -0.71
C SER A 148 -13.40 5.70 -0.61
N TRP A 149 -14.37 5.87 -1.51
CA TRP A 149 -15.18 7.07 -1.63
C TRP A 149 -16.65 6.78 -1.35
N PRO A 150 -17.31 7.55 -0.48
CA PRO A 150 -18.75 7.48 -0.37
C PRO A 150 -19.39 7.97 -1.66
N ARG A 151 -20.46 7.30 -2.09
CA ARG A 151 -21.26 7.76 -3.22
C ARG A 151 -21.94 9.10 -2.88
N LEU A 152 -21.81 10.09 -3.76
CA LEU A 152 -22.63 11.30 -3.68
C LEU A 152 -24.10 10.96 -3.91
N GLN A 153 -24.95 11.12 -2.88
CA GLN A 153 -26.39 10.87 -3.00
C GLN A 153 -27.04 11.72 -4.11
N ASN A 154 -26.58 12.96 -4.26
CA ASN A 154 -27.14 13.94 -5.18
C ASN A 154 -26.24 14.23 -6.39
N PHE A 155 -25.57 13.20 -6.93
CA PHE A 155 -24.81 13.35 -8.18
C PHE A 155 -25.73 13.83 -9.33
N LYS A 156 -25.39 14.97 -9.95
CA LYS A 156 -26.16 15.63 -11.02
C LYS A 156 -25.47 15.54 -12.38
N GLY A 157 -26.30 15.38 -13.42
CA GLY A 157 -25.87 15.42 -14.80
C GLY A 157 -24.95 14.28 -15.23
N ARG A 158 -24.32 14.46 -16.40
CA ARG A 158 -23.29 13.58 -16.96
C ARG A 158 -23.73 12.13 -17.23
N ASP A 159 -25.02 11.87 -17.29
CA ASP A 159 -25.55 10.54 -17.61
C ASP A 159 -25.05 10.07 -18.99
N GLN A 160 -25.06 10.95 -20.00
CA GLN A 160 -24.49 10.63 -21.32
C GLN A 160 -22.98 10.33 -21.26
N THR A 161 -22.23 11.05 -20.42
CA THR A 161 -20.79 10.80 -20.23
C THR A 161 -20.56 9.44 -19.57
N LEU A 162 -21.37 9.09 -18.56
CA LEU A 162 -21.34 7.79 -17.89
C LEU A 162 -21.70 6.65 -18.85
N ASP A 163 -22.73 6.84 -19.67
CA ASP A 163 -23.14 5.86 -20.67
C ASP A 163 -22.05 5.68 -21.73
N ASN A 164 -21.46 6.77 -22.22
CA ASN A 164 -20.35 6.71 -23.17
C ASN A 164 -19.14 6.00 -22.55
N LEU A 165 -18.79 6.31 -21.30
CA LEU A 165 -17.71 5.64 -20.56
C LEU A 165 -17.99 4.14 -20.40
N HIS A 166 -19.24 3.78 -20.08
CA HIS A 166 -19.67 2.39 -19.95
C HIS A 166 -19.54 1.65 -21.28
N GLN A 167 -19.97 2.26 -22.39
CA GLN A 167 -19.81 1.67 -23.72
C GLN A 167 -18.33 1.48 -24.09
N GLN A 168 -17.45 2.41 -23.72
CA GLN A 168 -16.01 2.24 -23.95
C GLN A 168 -15.42 1.09 -23.12
N LEU A 169 -15.90 0.88 -21.89
CA LEU A 169 -15.38 -0.16 -21.00
C LEU A 169 -15.98 -1.55 -21.25
N ILE A 170 -17.25 -1.65 -21.68
CA ILE A 170 -17.98 -2.92 -21.84
C ILE A 170 -18.29 -3.26 -23.30
N GLY A 171 -18.54 -2.27 -24.16
CA GLY A 171 -19.19 -2.41 -25.46
C GLY A 171 -18.29 -2.84 -26.62
N GLY A 172 -17.39 -3.81 -26.43
CA GLY A 172 -16.46 -4.28 -27.47
C GLY A 172 -17.11 -4.43 -28.87
N ALA A 173 -16.63 -3.67 -29.85
CA ALA A 173 -16.93 -3.97 -31.25
C ALA A 173 -16.15 -5.23 -31.63
N VAL A 174 -16.87 -6.27 -32.07
CA VAL A 174 -16.31 -7.50 -32.64
C VAL A 174 -15.34 -7.12 -33.76
N GLY A 175 -14.04 -7.40 -33.57
CA GLY A 175 -13.03 -7.38 -34.64
C GLY A 175 -11.86 -6.41 -34.52
N VAL A 176 -11.73 -5.61 -33.46
CA VAL A 176 -10.50 -4.80 -33.21
C VAL A 176 -10.13 -4.86 -31.74
N ASN A 177 -8.85 -5.16 -31.45
CA ASN A 177 -8.24 -5.29 -30.12
C ASN A 177 -8.98 -4.51 -29.01
N SER A 178 -9.60 -5.30 -28.13
CA SER A 178 -10.34 -4.96 -26.92
C SER A 178 -9.82 -3.73 -26.16
N ARG A 179 -10.56 -2.61 -26.21
CA ARG A 179 -10.30 -1.45 -25.34
C ARG A 179 -10.83 -1.72 -23.93
N ILE A 180 -10.05 -2.45 -23.14
CA ILE A 180 -10.37 -2.87 -21.76
C ILE A 180 -10.18 -1.70 -20.75
N SER A 181 -9.80 -0.51 -21.23
CA SER A 181 -9.32 0.57 -20.36
C SER A 181 -9.72 1.96 -20.84
N ALA A 182 -10.03 2.86 -19.91
CA ALA A 182 -10.45 4.24 -20.17
C ALA A 182 -9.75 5.23 -19.24
N GLY A 183 -9.55 6.46 -19.74
CA GLY A 183 -8.97 7.57 -18.99
C GLY A 183 -9.89 8.77 -18.97
N LEU A 184 -10.30 9.16 -17.76
CA LEU A 184 -11.02 10.41 -17.51
C LEU A 184 -10.02 11.54 -17.34
N TYR A 185 -10.05 12.53 -18.22
CA TYR A 185 -9.19 13.70 -18.12
C TYR A 185 -9.99 15.00 -18.10
N GLY A 186 -9.35 16.03 -17.59
CA GLY A 186 -9.95 17.36 -17.43
C GLY A 186 -9.34 18.10 -16.25
N MET A 187 -9.70 19.37 -16.13
CA MET A 187 -9.16 20.29 -15.13
C MET A 187 -9.44 19.86 -13.67
N GLY A 188 -8.64 20.32 -12.71
CA GLY A 188 -8.88 20.09 -11.27
C GLY A 188 -10.27 20.57 -10.82
N GLY A 189 -10.92 19.88 -9.89
CA GLY A 189 -12.24 20.29 -9.38
C GLY A 189 -13.42 20.10 -10.34
N ILE A 190 -13.18 19.66 -11.59
CA ILE A 190 -14.25 19.39 -12.56
C ILE A 190 -15.07 18.13 -12.24
N GLY A 191 -14.74 17.36 -11.18
CA GLY A 191 -15.53 16.20 -10.76
C GLY A 191 -15.22 14.87 -11.48
N LYS A 192 -13.99 14.67 -11.96
CA LYS A 192 -13.54 13.39 -12.56
C LYS A 192 -13.65 12.23 -11.57
N THR A 193 -13.10 12.41 -10.37
CA THR A 193 -13.15 11.43 -9.29
C THR A 193 -14.59 11.09 -8.94
N GLN A 194 -15.46 12.08 -8.79
CA GLN A 194 -16.87 11.84 -8.50
C GLN A 194 -17.62 11.14 -9.65
N LEU A 195 -17.26 11.40 -10.91
CA LEU A 195 -17.78 10.64 -12.05
C LEU A 195 -17.32 9.18 -12.01
N ALA A 196 -16.05 8.92 -11.67
CA ALA A 196 -15.52 7.56 -11.51
C ALA A 196 -16.17 6.82 -10.32
N VAL A 197 -16.43 7.51 -9.21
CA VAL A 197 -17.19 6.98 -8.08
C VAL A 197 -18.61 6.64 -8.51
N GLU A 198 -19.33 7.57 -9.15
CA GLU A 198 -20.68 7.31 -9.64
C GLU A 198 -20.69 6.15 -10.64
N TYR A 199 -19.70 6.05 -11.53
CA TYR A 199 -19.52 4.93 -12.45
C TYR A 199 -19.37 3.61 -11.69
N ALA A 200 -18.46 3.55 -10.72
CA ALA A 200 -18.23 2.37 -9.88
C ALA A 200 -19.53 1.92 -9.19
N TYR A 201 -20.28 2.83 -8.58
CA TYR A 201 -21.54 2.49 -7.90
C TYR A 201 -22.70 2.14 -8.86
N ARG A 202 -22.75 2.79 -10.03
CA ARG A 202 -23.81 2.60 -11.03
C ARG A 202 -23.65 1.29 -11.79
N TYR A 203 -22.42 0.96 -12.19
CA TYR A 203 -22.13 -0.18 -13.05
C TYR A 203 -21.39 -1.33 -12.34
N ARG A 204 -21.31 -1.35 -10.99
CA ARG A 204 -20.62 -2.42 -10.22
C ARG A 204 -21.01 -3.84 -10.64
N TYR A 205 -22.27 -4.08 -11.00
CA TYR A 205 -22.78 -5.41 -11.35
C TYR A 205 -22.25 -5.95 -12.69
N TYR A 206 -21.64 -5.10 -13.52
CA TYR A 206 -20.90 -5.53 -14.72
C TYR A 206 -19.49 -6.05 -14.40
N TYR A 207 -19.12 -6.04 -13.11
CA TYR A 207 -17.81 -6.44 -12.62
C TYR A 207 -17.94 -7.48 -11.51
N PRO A 208 -18.49 -8.68 -11.77
CA PRO A 208 -18.88 -9.64 -10.73
C PRO A 208 -17.72 -10.11 -9.83
N THR A 209 -16.47 -9.96 -10.26
CA THR A 209 -15.30 -10.28 -9.43
C THR A 209 -14.89 -9.15 -8.49
N GLY A 210 -15.31 -7.91 -8.77
CA GLY A 210 -15.19 -6.80 -7.84
C GLY A 210 -14.86 -5.46 -8.48
N VAL A 211 -15.02 -4.41 -7.68
CA VAL A 211 -14.56 -3.05 -7.99
C VAL A 211 -13.54 -2.63 -6.95
N TYR A 212 -12.37 -2.22 -7.40
CA TYR A 212 -11.21 -1.93 -6.57
C TYR A 212 -10.69 -0.52 -6.84
N TRP A 213 -10.46 0.25 -5.79
CA TRP A 213 -9.97 1.62 -5.88
C TRP A 213 -8.58 1.74 -5.29
N ILE A 214 -7.67 2.37 -6.05
CA ILE A 214 -6.31 2.71 -5.60
C ILE A 214 -6.01 4.18 -5.86
N ASN A 215 -5.20 4.79 -4.99
CA ASN A 215 -4.78 6.18 -5.14
C ASN A 215 -3.44 6.27 -5.88
N ALA A 216 -3.45 6.86 -7.07
CA ALA A 216 -2.35 6.77 -8.02
C ALA A 216 -1.42 8.00 -8.04
N ALA A 217 -1.38 8.80 -6.96
CA ALA A 217 -0.57 10.03 -6.95
C ALA A 217 0.91 9.86 -6.57
N ALA A 218 1.39 8.68 -6.14
CA ALA A 218 2.82 8.49 -5.83
C ALA A 218 3.38 7.13 -6.29
N ASP A 219 3.02 6.04 -5.62
CA ASP A 219 3.51 4.68 -5.93
C ASP A 219 2.37 3.67 -5.93
N TRP A 220 1.94 3.27 -7.12
CA TRP A 220 0.81 2.37 -7.30
C TRP A 220 1.13 0.95 -6.82
N SER A 221 2.41 0.58 -6.74
CA SER A 221 2.80 -0.76 -6.28
C SER A 221 2.46 -0.95 -4.81
N GLN A 222 2.67 0.08 -3.97
CA GLN A 222 2.31 0.04 -2.55
C GLN A 222 0.79 -0.02 -2.36
N GLU A 223 0.04 0.70 -3.19
CA GLU A 223 -1.42 0.68 -3.13
C GLU A 223 -2.01 -0.67 -3.55
N LEU A 224 -1.39 -1.35 -4.53
CA LEU A 224 -1.76 -2.72 -4.90
C LEU A 224 -1.41 -3.72 -3.79
N VAL A 225 -0.30 -3.51 -3.07
CA VAL A 225 0.05 -4.32 -1.89
C VAL A 225 -0.95 -4.10 -0.76
N ALA A 226 -1.29 -2.84 -0.47
CA ALA A 226 -2.31 -2.49 0.50
C ALA A 226 -3.69 -3.04 0.13
N LEU A 227 -4.01 -3.12 -1.17
CA LEU A 227 -5.22 -3.79 -1.65
C LEU A 227 -5.16 -5.30 -1.42
N ALA A 228 -4.03 -5.95 -1.71
CA ALA A 228 -3.82 -7.37 -1.43
C ALA A 228 -3.97 -7.68 0.07
N ASP A 229 -3.47 -6.79 0.94
CA ASP A 229 -3.62 -6.90 2.39
C ASP A 229 -5.06 -6.75 2.85
N ARG A 230 -5.81 -5.80 2.29
CA ARG A 230 -7.26 -5.65 2.55
C ARG A 230 -8.07 -6.87 2.12
N LEU A 231 -7.60 -7.61 1.12
CA LEU A 231 -8.17 -8.87 0.66
C LEU A 231 -7.69 -10.09 1.47
N GLY A 232 -6.80 -9.90 2.45
CA GLY A 232 -6.22 -10.99 3.25
C GLY A 232 -5.34 -11.93 2.43
N LEU A 233 -4.74 -11.45 1.34
CA LEU A 233 -3.93 -12.28 0.45
C LEU A 233 -2.54 -12.45 1.02
N GLU A 234 -2.18 -13.71 1.27
CA GLU A 234 -0.81 -14.06 1.61
C GLU A 234 0.08 -14.09 0.35
N PRO A 235 1.39 -13.83 0.52
CA PRO A 235 2.39 -14.00 -0.55
C PRO A 235 2.26 -15.36 -1.21
N THR A 236 2.23 -15.40 -2.55
CA THR A 236 2.14 -16.66 -3.30
C THR A 236 3.32 -17.59 -3.08
N ASP A 237 4.49 -17.02 -2.80
CA ASP A 237 5.68 -17.71 -2.35
C ASP A 237 6.13 -17.07 -1.03
N LYS A 238 6.03 -17.81 0.08
CA LYS A 238 6.46 -17.34 1.41
C LYS A 238 7.97 -17.40 1.58
N SER A 239 8.69 -18.10 0.69
CA SER A 239 10.15 -18.12 0.65
C SER A 239 10.67 -16.82 0.04
N ASP A 240 10.01 -16.34 -1.04
CA ASP A 240 10.46 -15.16 -1.78
C ASP A 240 10.49 -13.91 -0.89
N SER A 241 11.69 -13.38 -0.77
CA SER A 241 12.01 -12.19 0.00
C SER A 241 11.27 -10.91 -0.38
N ASP A 242 10.80 -10.78 -1.62
CA ASP A 242 10.01 -9.64 -2.08
C ASP A 242 8.52 -9.89 -1.80
N ARG A 243 8.18 -9.84 -0.50
CA ARG A 243 6.81 -10.08 0.00
C ARG A 243 5.78 -9.19 -0.71
N ALA A 244 6.18 -7.96 -1.06
CA ALA A 244 5.32 -6.99 -1.69
C ALA A 244 5.02 -7.37 -3.14
N ARG A 245 6.04 -7.78 -3.91
CA ARG A 245 5.84 -8.39 -5.24
C ARG A 245 4.96 -9.63 -5.18
N GLN A 246 5.22 -10.53 -4.23
CA GLN A 246 4.43 -11.75 -4.09
C GLN A 246 2.97 -11.48 -3.72
N LYS A 247 2.69 -10.40 -2.99
CA LYS A 247 1.32 -9.92 -2.76
C LYS A 247 0.67 -9.37 -4.02
N ILE A 248 1.41 -8.63 -4.85
CA ILE A 248 0.90 -8.16 -6.16
C ILE A 248 0.60 -9.36 -7.08
N ILE A 249 1.47 -10.38 -7.12
CA ILE A 249 1.25 -11.62 -7.87
C ILE A 249 0.05 -12.39 -7.30
N ALA A 250 -0.08 -12.46 -5.97
CA ALA A 250 -1.24 -13.06 -5.31
C ALA A 250 -2.53 -12.36 -5.71
N LEU A 251 -2.52 -11.02 -5.75
CA LEU A 251 -3.64 -10.21 -6.20
C LEU A 251 -3.99 -10.47 -7.67
N GLU A 252 -2.99 -10.50 -8.56
CA GLU A 252 -3.20 -10.84 -9.98
C GLU A 252 -3.86 -12.21 -10.14
N ARG A 253 -3.33 -13.23 -9.45
CA ARG A 253 -3.88 -14.59 -9.49
C ARG A 253 -5.27 -14.67 -8.91
N TYR A 254 -5.51 -13.98 -7.79
CA TYR A 254 -6.82 -13.91 -7.15
C TYR A 254 -7.86 -13.37 -8.13
N LEU A 255 -7.61 -12.20 -8.73
CA LEU A 255 -8.54 -11.59 -9.70
C LEU A 255 -8.76 -12.50 -10.92
N LYS A 256 -7.68 -13.09 -11.45
CA LYS A 256 -7.74 -13.98 -12.60
C LYS A 256 -8.53 -15.27 -12.33
N GLN A 257 -8.43 -15.84 -11.13
CA GLN A 257 -9.16 -17.05 -10.73
C GLN A 257 -10.66 -16.80 -10.54
N GLN A 258 -11.03 -15.59 -10.11
CA GLN A 258 -12.44 -15.21 -9.95
C GLN A 258 -13.11 -14.88 -11.29
N ALA A 259 -12.35 -14.50 -12.31
CA ALA A 259 -12.87 -14.07 -13.61
C ALA A 259 -13.61 -15.20 -14.35
N SER A 260 -14.84 -14.90 -14.79
CA SER A 260 -15.72 -15.83 -15.51
C SER A 260 -15.59 -15.73 -17.03
N ASN A 261 -15.02 -14.64 -17.56
CA ASN A 261 -14.76 -14.43 -18.98
C ASN A 261 -13.34 -13.91 -19.28
N GLU A 262 -12.99 -13.83 -20.57
CA GLU A 262 -11.67 -13.35 -21.03
C GLU A 262 -11.59 -11.82 -21.16
N ASP A 263 -12.73 -11.13 -21.35
CA ASP A 263 -12.82 -9.67 -21.50
C ASP A 263 -12.68 -8.90 -20.17
N GLY A 264 -12.59 -9.63 -19.07
CA GLY A 264 -12.40 -9.13 -17.72
C GLY A 264 -13.69 -8.92 -16.96
N ASP A 265 -13.68 -9.21 -15.67
CA ASP A 265 -14.85 -9.12 -14.78
C ASP A 265 -14.58 -8.31 -13.51
N ALA A 266 -13.39 -7.69 -13.40
CA ALA A 266 -13.02 -6.77 -12.34
C ALA A 266 -12.94 -5.34 -12.89
N LEU A 267 -13.12 -4.33 -12.03
CA LEU A 267 -12.77 -2.94 -12.33
C LEU A 267 -11.71 -2.45 -11.34
N ILE A 268 -10.58 -1.98 -11.84
CA ILE A 268 -9.55 -1.27 -11.07
C ILE A 268 -9.61 0.21 -11.44
N VAL A 269 -9.89 1.05 -10.45
CA VAL A 269 -9.90 2.50 -10.59
C VAL A 269 -8.61 3.08 -10.00
N MET A 270 -7.81 3.75 -10.83
CA MET A 270 -6.61 4.48 -10.43
C MET A 270 -6.90 5.98 -10.41
N ASP A 271 -7.07 6.55 -9.22
CA ASP A 271 -7.45 7.95 -9.05
C ASP A 271 -6.23 8.88 -8.94
N ASN A 272 -6.31 10.06 -9.56
CA ASN A 272 -5.28 11.11 -9.51
C ASN A 272 -3.92 10.66 -10.06
N VAL A 273 -3.92 9.97 -11.21
CA VAL A 273 -2.71 9.61 -11.94
C VAL A 273 -1.99 10.88 -12.42
N GLU A 274 -0.83 11.16 -11.83
CA GLU A 274 -0.01 12.33 -12.18
C GLU A 274 0.63 12.21 -13.55
N THR A 275 1.12 11.01 -13.91
CA THR A 275 1.80 10.75 -15.19
C THR A 275 1.12 9.60 -15.95
N PRO A 276 0.07 9.87 -16.76
CA PRO A 276 -0.69 8.81 -17.44
C PRO A 276 0.12 7.90 -18.35
N LYS A 277 1.19 8.43 -18.97
CA LYS A 277 2.12 7.65 -19.79
C LYS A 277 2.83 6.56 -19.00
N GLU A 278 3.02 6.73 -17.70
CA GLU A 278 3.67 5.74 -16.85
C GLU A 278 2.80 4.50 -16.63
N VAL A 279 1.48 4.60 -16.83
CA VAL A 279 0.54 3.45 -16.76
C VAL A 279 0.86 2.37 -17.78
N THR A 280 1.41 2.76 -18.94
CA THR A 280 1.75 1.85 -20.04
C THR A 280 3.26 1.66 -20.24
N THR A 281 4.10 2.53 -19.66
CA THR A 281 5.56 2.52 -19.90
C THR A 281 6.39 2.25 -18.65
N ARG A 282 5.93 2.67 -17.46
CA ARG A 282 6.67 2.51 -16.21
C ARG A 282 6.30 1.19 -15.57
N LYS A 283 7.32 0.38 -15.32
CA LYS A 283 7.15 -0.88 -14.60
C LYS A 283 6.81 -0.58 -13.13
N LEU A 284 5.82 -1.28 -12.61
CA LEU A 284 5.50 -1.40 -11.19
C LEU A 284 6.78 -1.81 -10.47
N ASN A 285 7.28 -0.90 -9.64
CA ASN A 285 8.51 -1.03 -8.87
C ASN A 285 8.14 -0.92 -7.39
N ASN A 286 8.48 -1.92 -6.59
CA ASN A 286 8.35 -1.84 -5.12
C ASN A 286 9.74 -1.83 -4.46
N GLY A 287 10.56 -0.81 -4.76
CA GLY A 287 11.81 -0.59 -4.04
C GLY A 287 13.03 -1.47 -4.41
N ALA A 288 12.90 -2.53 -5.22
CA ALA A 288 14.08 -3.26 -5.75
C ALA A 288 13.87 -4.06 -7.05
N THR A 289 12.63 -4.42 -7.43
CA THR A 289 12.37 -5.35 -8.55
C THR A 289 11.19 -4.91 -9.44
N MET A 290 11.26 -5.24 -10.73
CA MET A 290 10.25 -4.88 -11.74
C MET A 290 9.23 -6.00 -11.98
N ILE A 291 7.92 -5.70 -11.91
CA ILE A 291 6.83 -6.68 -12.05
C ILE A 291 6.14 -6.61 -13.42
N GLY A 292 6.14 -5.44 -14.07
CA GLY A 292 5.42 -5.18 -15.33
C GLY A 292 4.72 -3.82 -15.27
N VAL A 293 4.08 -3.34 -16.34
CA VAL A 293 3.36 -2.05 -16.34
C VAL A 293 1.92 -2.20 -15.83
N ALA A 294 1.32 -1.16 -15.25
CA ALA A 294 -0.02 -1.23 -14.63
C ALA A 294 -1.12 -1.72 -15.59
N SER A 295 -1.08 -1.30 -16.85
CA SER A 295 -1.97 -1.80 -17.93
C SER A 295 -1.80 -3.30 -18.19
N SER A 296 -0.56 -3.80 -18.18
CA SER A 296 -0.24 -5.23 -18.33
C SER A 296 -0.74 -6.04 -17.13
N PHE A 297 -0.60 -5.52 -15.92
CA PHE A 297 -1.15 -6.15 -14.72
C PHE A 297 -2.67 -6.31 -14.83
N CYS A 298 -3.39 -5.25 -15.20
CA CYS A 298 -4.85 -5.31 -15.34
C CYS A 298 -5.27 -6.31 -16.43
N ALA A 299 -4.59 -6.31 -17.57
CA ALA A 299 -4.85 -7.28 -18.64
C ALA A 299 -4.61 -8.74 -18.18
N GLN A 300 -3.52 -9.01 -17.47
CA GLN A 300 -3.19 -10.35 -16.94
C GLN A 300 -4.16 -10.80 -15.85
N ALA A 301 -4.58 -9.87 -14.99
CA ALA A 301 -5.56 -10.05 -13.93
C ALA A 301 -7.01 -10.17 -14.44
N ARG A 302 -7.25 -10.01 -15.77
CA ARG A 302 -8.59 -9.93 -16.36
C ARG A 302 -9.44 -8.84 -15.70
N ALA A 303 -8.84 -7.68 -15.51
CA ALA A 303 -9.44 -6.49 -14.92
C ALA A 303 -9.50 -5.34 -15.92
N ARG A 304 -10.61 -4.60 -15.90
CA ARG A 304 -10.76 -3.34 -16.62
C ARG A 304 -10.08 -2.22 -15.84
N LEU A 305 -9.44 -1.30 -16.55
CA LEU A 305 -8.72 -0.17 -15.93
C LEU A 305 -9.44 1.14 -16.22
N LEU A 306 -9.78 1.88 -15.17
CA LEU A 306 -10.27 3.24 -15.25
C LEU A 306 -9.27 4.16 -14.56
N ILE A 307 -8.75 5.17 -15.26
CA ILE A 307 -7.86 6.15 -14.64
C ILE A 307 -8.48 7.54 -14.60
N THR A 308 -8.16 8.34 -13.57
CA THR A 308 -8.48 9.77 -13.54
C THR A 308 -7.19 10.59 -13.54
N THR A 309 -7.12 11.63 -14.35
CA THR A 309 -5.91 12.48 -14.46
C THR A 309 -6.24 13.92 -14.81
N ARG A 310 -5.35 14.86 -14.48
CA ARG A 310 -5.43 16.27 -14.95
C ARG A 310 -4.81 16.46 -16.33
N ARG A 311 -3.98 15.51 -16.80
CA ARG A 311 -3.24 15.65 -18.04
C ARG A 311 -4.02 15.17 -19.24
N GLN A 312 -3.84 15.85 -20.37
CA GLN A 312 -4.47 15.50 -21.65
C GLN A 312 -3.67 14.45 -22.44
N ASP A 313 -2.41 14.20 -22.06
CA ASP A 313 -1.50 13.28 -22.76
C ASP A 313 -1.68 11.81 -22.35
N LEU A 314 -2.94 11.36 -22.34
CA LEU A 314 -3.32 9.96 -22.13
C LEU A 314 -2.68 9.04 -23.20
N PRO A 315 -2.22 7.84 -22.82
CA PRO A 315 -1.77 6.80 -23.75
C PRO A 315 -2.81 6.50 -24.83
N GLU A 316 -2.37 6.07 -26.01
CA GLU A 316 -3.27 5.74 -27.14
C GLU A 316 -4.11 4.49 -26.87
N GLU A 317 -3.64 3.61 -25.99
CA GLU A 317 -4.35 2.38 -25.61
C GLU A 317 -5.59 2.63 -24.75
N LEU A 318 -5.73 3.83 -24.16
CA LEU A 318 -6.87 4.19 -23.32
C LEU A 318 -7.95 4.94 -24.11
N ALA A 319 -9.20 4.56 -23.91
CA ALA A 319 -10.33 5.37 -24.36
C ALA A 319 -10.31 6.72 -23.62
N LYS A 320 -10.11 7.82 -24.35
CA LYS A 320 -10.00 9.16 -23.78
C LYS A 320 -11.39 9.77 -23.60
N VAL A 321 -11.75 10.09 -22.36
CA VAL A 321 -13.03 10.71 -22.03
C VAL A 321 -12.78 12.05 -21.36
N GLU A 322 -13.04 13.12 -22.10
CA GLU A 322 -12.94 14.48 -21.59
C GLU A 322 -14.12 14.82 -20.69
N ILE A 323 -13.84 15.36 -19.51
CA ILE A 323 -14.87 15.81 -18.59
C ILE A 323 -15.05 17.32 -18.72
N ASN A 324 -16.25 17.72 -19.13
CA ASN A 324 -16.65 19.11 -19.25
C ASN A 324 -17.31 19.63 -17.95
N VAL A 325 -17.47 20.94 -17.86
CA VAL A 325 -18.26 21.59 -16.80
C VAL A 325 -19.71 21.11 -16.82
N LEU A 326 -20.46 21.37 -15.74
CA LEU A 326 -21.87 20.97 -15.70
C LEU A 326 -22.69 21.79 -16.68
N ASP A 327 -23.72 21.17 -17.27
CA ASP A 327 -24.73 21.92 -18.01
C ASP A 327 -25.43 22.90 -17.06
N PRO A 328 -25.87 24.08 -17.56
CA PRO A 328 -26.46 25.12 -16.71
C PRO A 328 -27.61 24.63 -15.82
N ARG A 329 -28.40 23.68 -16.33
CA ARG A 329 -29.50 23.05 -15.59
C ARG A 329 -28.97 22.19 -14.43
N ASP A 330 -27.99 21.35 -14.67
CA ASP A 330 -27.41 20.47 -13.63
C ASP A 330 -26.67 21.29 -12.57
N ALA A 331 -25.97 22.35 -12.98
CA ALA A 331 -25.32 23.28 -12.07
C ALA A 331 -26.33 23.98 -11.14
N ARG A 332 -27.47 24.41 -11.69
CA ARG A 332 -28.59 24.96 -10.91
C ARG A 332 -29.14 23.93 -9.93
N ASP A 333 -29.31 22.69 -10.35
CA ASP A 333 -29.82 21.61 -9.52
C ASP A 333 -28.87 21.28 -8.34
N VAL A 334 -27.55 21.44 -8.49
CA VAL A 334 -26.60 21.30 -7.37
C VAL A 334 -26.89 22.30 -6.24
N LEU A 335 -27.18 23.56 -6.59
CA LEU A 335 -27.49 24.61 -5.60
C LEU A 335 -28.91 24.44 -5.03
N LEU A 336 -29.89 24.09 -5.86
CA LEU A 336 -31.26 23.86 -5.44
C LEU A 336 -31.41 22.65 -4.52
N ASP A 337 -30.64 21.59 -4.70
CA ASP A 337 -30.65 20.45 -3.78
C ASP A 337 -30.22 20.85 -2.37
N ALA A 338 -29.32 21.84 -2.24
CA ALA A 338 -28.92 22.36 -0.94
C ALA A 338 -29.99 23.26 -0.31
N ARG A 339 -30.85 23.89 -1.12
CA ARG A 339 -31.98 24.72 -0.66
C ARG A 339 -33.17 24.63 -1.64
N PRO A 340 -34.03 23.59 -1.52
CA PRO A 340 -35.10 23.33 -2.49
C PRO A 340 -36.17 24.44 -2.57
N THR A 341 -36.34 25.20 -1.48
CA THR A 341 -37.31 26.29 -1.37
C THR A 341 -36.72 27.65 -1.77
N GLU A 342 -35.56 27.69 -2.43
CA GLU A 342 -34.93 28.95 -2.83
C GLU A 342 -35.78 29.67 -3.88
N SER A 343 -36.05 30.95 -3.63
CA SER A 343 -36.87 31.82 -4.47
C SER A 343 -36.03 32.71 -5.40
N ASP A 344 -34.76 32.94 -5.07
CA ASP A 344 -33.81 33.71 -5.87
C ASP A 344 -33.21 32.88 -7.02
N THR A 345 -34.05 32.47 -7.97
CA THR A 345 -33.62 31.64 -9.10
C THR A 345 -32.68 32.38 -10.05
N ALA A 346 -32.87 33.69 -10.22
CA ALA A 346 -31.98 34.53 -11.03
C ALA A 346 -30.58 34.62 -10.41
N GLY A 347 -30.49 34.78 -9.09
CA GLY A 347 -29.22 34.75 -8.36
C GLY A 347 -28.52 33.39 -8.47
N ILE A 348 -29.26 32.28 -8.50
CA ILE A 348 -28.68 30.94 -8.76
C ILE A 348 -28.05 30.87 -10.14
N ASP A 349 -28.76 31.28 -11.18
CA ASP A 349 -28.27 31.21 -12.56
C ASP A 349 -27.03 32.10 -12.75
N GLU A 350 -27.04 33.32 -12.19
CA GLU A 350 -25.90 34.22 -12.21
C GLU A 350 -24.70 33.68 -11.42
N LEU A 351 -24.95 33.05 -10.28
CA LEU A 351 -23.90 32.46 -9.45
C LEU A 351 -23.24 31.27 -10.15
N CYS A 352 -24.03 30.38 -10.76
CA CYS A 352 -23.52 29.26 -11.55
C CYS A 352 -22.60 29.74 -12.67
N LYS A 353 -23.04 30.80 -13.38
CA LYS A 353 -22.25 31.44 -14.43
C LYS A 353 -20.96 32.07 -13.90
N ALA A 354 -21.00 32.70 -12.72
CA ALA A 354 -19.85 33.38 -12.13
C ALA A 354 -18.69 32.44 -11.79
N VAL A 355 -18.97 31.17 -11.47
CA VAL A 355 -17.93 30.15 -11.21
C VAL A 355 -17.75 29.15 -12.34
N GLY A 356 -18.25 29.48 -13.54
CA GLY A 356 -18.01 28.68 -14.74
C GLY A 356 -18.63 27.28 -14.69
N TYR A 357 -19.71 27.09 -13.92
CA TYR A 357 -20.42 25.80 -13.79
C TYR A 357 -19.55 24.64 -13.25
N LEU A 358 -18.48 24.95 -12.51
CA LEU A 358 -17.58 23.95 -11.92
C LEU A 358 -18.19 23.28 -10.68
N PRO A 359 -18.22 21.93 -10.60
CA PRO A 359 -18.78 21.21 -9.46
C PRO A 359 -18.18 21.59 -8.10
N LEU A 360 -16.86 21.77 -8.01
CA LEU A 360 -16.18 22.02 -6.74
C LEU A 360 -16.58 23.38 -6.11
N PRO A 361 -16.46 24.53 -6.81
CA PRO A 361 -17.03 25.81 -6.35
C PRO A 361 -18.53 25.76 -6.05
N LEU A 362 -19.31 25.09 -6.89
CA LEU A 362 -20.75 24.93 -6.65
C LEU A 362 -21.03 24.15 -5.36
N GLY A 363 -20.22 23.13 -5.05
CA GLY A 363 -20.29 22.39 -3.80
C GLY A 363 -20.05 23.27 -2.57
N TRP A 364 -19.04 24.15 -2.62
CA TRP A 364 -18.78 25.10 -1.53
C TRP A 364 -19.93 26.07 -1.31
N PHE A 365 -20.52 26.59 -2.39
CA PHE A 365 -21.65 27.52 -2.28
C PHE A 365 -22.94 26.81 -1.87
N ALA A 366 -23.18 25.60 -2.34
CA ALA A 366 -24.26 24.74 -1.86
C ALA A 366 -24.14 24.54 -0.34
N ALA A 367 -22.94 24.21 0.16
CA ALA A 367 -22.67 24.07 1.59
C ALA A 367 -22.93 25.38 2.37
N ALA A 368 -22.46 26.52 1.83
CA ALA A 368 -22.68 27.83 2.44
C ALA A 368 -24.17 28.22 2.50
N LEU A 369 -24.92 28.00 1.42
CA LEU A 369 -26.36 28.26 1.36
C LEU A 369 -27.13 27.34 2.31
N ARG A 370 -26.75 26.06 2.41
CA ARG A 370 -27.38 25.12 3.36
C ARG A 370 -27.21 25.60 4.81
N LYS A 371 -26.01 26.02 5.18
CA LYS A 371 -25.68 26.43 6.57
C LYS A 371 -26.16 27.83 6.94
N ARG A 372 -26.42 28.71 5.97
CA ARG A 372 -26.78 30.13 6.20
C ARG A 372 -28.10 30.51 5.54
N PRO A 373 -29.26 30.22 6.17
CA PRO A 373 -30.58 30.47 5.59
C PRO A 373 -30.82 31.91 5.12
N LYS A 374 -30.18 32.90 5.77
CA LYS A 374 -30.31 34.33 5.44
C LYS A 374 -29.46 34.78 4.24
N LEU A 375 -28.44 34.01 3.86
CA LEU A 375 -27.58 34.33 2.73
C LEU A 375 -28.31 33.97 1.44
N THR A 376 -28.52 34.94 0.55
CA THR A 376 -29.14 34.70 -0.77
C THR A 376 -28.07 34.44 -1.84
N PRO A 377 -28.40 33.68 -2.90
CA PRO A 377 -27.53 33.51 -4.08
C PRO A 377 -27.03 34.84 -4.66
N SER A 378 -27.89 35.85 -4.81
CA SER A 378 -27.52 37.18 -5.29
C SER A 378 -26.52 37.89 -4.37
N GLN A 379 -26.67 37.77 -3.04
CA GLN A 379 -25.72 38.36 -2.09
C GLN A 379 -24.34 37.72 -2.21
N LEU A 380 -24.28 36.38 -2.30
CA LEU A 380 -23.03 35.64 -2.45
C LEU A 380 -22.32 36.04 -3.75
N ARG A 381 -23.06 36.10 -4.86
CA ARG A 381 -22.57 36.57 -6.15
C ARG A 381 -22.00 37.98 -6.09
N ASN A 382 -22.67 38.91 -5.40
CA ASN A 382 -22.19 40.28 -5.24
C ASN A 382 -20.90 40.35 -4.40
N GLU A 383 -20.73 39.45 -3.44
CA GLU A 383 -19.49 39.37 -2.66
C GLU A 383 -18.31 38.84 -3.50
N LEU A 384 -18.54 37.86 -4.38
CA LEU A 384 -17.52 37.42 -5.34
C LEU A 384 -17.09 38.55 -6.29
N ARG A 385 -18.04 39.40 -6.72
CA ARG A 385 -17.74 40.62 -7.48
C ARG A 385 -16.82 41.56 -6.72
N ARG A 386 -17.08 41.79 -5.43
CA ARG A 386 -16.24 42.63 -4.57
C ARG A 386 -14.83 42.06 -4.40
N GLN A 387 -14.68 40.73 -4.35
CA GLN A 387 -13.36 40.08 -4.33
C GLN A 387 -12.61 40.13 -5.67
N GLY A 388 -13.20 40.77 -6.70
CA GLY A 388 -12.50 41.05 -7.96
C GLY A 388 -12.60 39.95 -9.00
N ILE A 389 -13.64 39.10 -8.97
CA ILE A 389 -13.85 38.07 -10.00
C ILE A 389 -13.90 38.65 -11.42
N GLU A 390 -14.48 39.85 -11.58
CA GLU A 390 -14.53 40.56 -12.86
C GLU A 390 -13.16 41.09 -13.28
N ASN A 391 -12.32 41.49 -12.31
CA ASN A 391 -10.94 41.90 -12.58
C ASN A 391 -10.11 40.73 -13.09
N VAL A 392 -10.26 39.55 -12.47
CA VAL A 392 -9.57 38.32 -12.92
C VAL A 392 -9.95 37.96 -14.35
N ILE A 393 -11.26 37.94 -14.66
CA ILE A 393 -11.74 37.69 -16.03
C ILE A 393 -11.18 38.75 -17.00
N SER A 394 -11.12 40.03 -16.58
CA SER A 394 -10.58 41.10 -17.42
C SER A 394 -9.07 40.96 -17.69
N VAL A 395 -8.30 40.49 -16.70
CA VAL A 395 -6.84 40.26 -16.82
C VAL A 395 -6.56 39.08 -17.74
N LEU A 396 -7.31 37.98 -17.60
CA LEU A 396 -7.17 36.81 -18.49
C LEU A 396 -7.47 37.18 -19.94
N ARG A 397 -8.53 37.97 -20.19
CA ARG A 397 -8.83 38.50 -21.53
C ARG A 397 -7.69 39.38 -22.08
N LYS A 398 -7.08 40.22 -21.24
CA LYS A 398 -5.91 41.05 -21.63
C LYS A 398 -4.68 40.21 -21.94
N GLN A 399 -4.57 39.01 -21.36
CA GLN A 399 -3.51 38.04 -21.65
C GLN A 399 -3.81 37.15 -22.86
N ASN A 400 -4.87 37.45 -23.64
CA ASN A 400 -5.35 36.64 -24.76
C ASN A 400 -5.69 35.19 -24.38
N ILE A 401 -6.09 34.95 -23.13
CA ILE A 401 -6.60 33.64 -22.69
C ILE A 401 -8.10 33.60 -23.01
N GLU A 402 -8.52 32.59 -23.79
CA GLU A 402 -9.93 32.39 -24.12
C GLU A 402 -10.77 32.01 -22.89
N LEU A 403 -12.05 32.38 -22.91
CA LEU A 403 -12.98 32.00 -21.85
C LEU A 403 -13.32 30.50 -21.97
N GLY A 404 -13.47 29.83 -20.84
CA GLY A 404 -13.66 28.38 -20.76
C GLY A 404 -12.35 27.58 -20.76
N THR A 405 -11.21 28.23 -20.55
CA THR A 405 -9.90 27.57 -20.44
C THR A 405 -9.63 27.08 -19.01
N PRO A 406 -8.76 26.06 -18.83
CA PRO A 406 -8.32 25.60 -17.50
C PRO A 406 -7.83 26.73 -16.59
N GLN A 407 -7.09 27.70 -17.14
CA GLN A 407 -6.52 28.83 -16.42
C GLN A 407 -7.59 29.77 -15.84
N GLU A 408 -8.67 30.02 -16.59
CA GLU A 408 -9.80 30.81 -16.08
C GLU A 408 -10.46 30.10 -14.92
N TYR A 409 -10.78 28.82 -15.10
CA TYR A 409 -11.46 28.02 -14.09
C TYR A 409 -10.64 27.88 -12.79
N GLU A 410 -9.32 27.79 -12.89
CA GLU A 410 -8.41 27.75 -11.73
C GLU A 410 -8.50 29.06 -10.94
N ALA A 411 -8.48 30.20 -11.64
CA ALA A 411 -8.59 31.51 -11.02
C ALA A 411 -9.97 31.74 -10.38
N LEU A 412 -11.06 31.33 -11.05
CA LEU A 412 -12.42 31.38 -10.49
C LEU A 412 -12.55 30.48 -9.25
N THR A 413 -11.99 29.29 -9.29
CA THR A 413 -11.95 28.34 -8.16
C THR A 413 -11.19 28.94 -6.98
N GLY A 414 -10.05 29.59 -7.23
CA GLY A 414 -9.27 30.28 -6.19
C GLY A 414 -10.06 31.38 -5.48
N ILE A 415 -10.85 32.18 -6.21
CA ILE A 415 -11.72 33.21 -5.61
C ILE A 415 -12.83 32.58 -4.79
N ALA A 416 -13.53 31.58 -5.34
CA ALA A 416 -14.59 30.87 -4.65
C ALA A 416 -14.07 30.22 -3.35
N PHE A 417 -12.90 29.59 -3.42
CA PHE A 417 -12.23 29.01 -2.25
C PHE A 417 -11.88 30.10 -1.24
N ASN A 418 -11.26 31.21 -1.67
CA ASN A 418 -10.88 32.30 -0.77
C ASN A 418 -12.08 32.84 0.01
N TRP A 419 -13.21 33.02 -0.69
CA TRP A 419 -14.46 33.42 -0.05
C TRP A 419 -14.96 32.37 0.95
N GLN A 420 -14.97 31.09 0.57
CA GLN A 420 -15.43 30.02 1.44
C GLN A 420 -14.53 29.86 2.66
N TYR A 421 -13.21 29.80 2.48
CA TYR A 421 -12.22 29.72 3.54
C TYR A 421 -12.38 30.87 4.54
N ASN A 422 -12.42 32.11 4.07
CA ASN A 422 -12.54 33.27 4.95
C ASN A 422 -13.91 33.32 5.61
N SER A 423 -14.99 33.07 4.88
CA SER A 423 -16.33 33.22 5.44
C SER A 423 -16.68 32.06 6.38
N ALA A 424 -16.33 30.82 6.05
CA ALA A 424 -16.67 29.64 6.85
C ALA A 424 -15.79 29.50 8.09
N LEU A 425 -14.50 29.87 7.98
CA LEU A 425 -13.52 29.64 9.04
C LEU A 425 -13.10 30.92 9.78
N GLN A 426 -13.67 32.10 9.47
CA GLN A 426 -13.16 33.39 9.96
C GLN A 426 -12.79 33.41 11.45
N ALA A 427 -13.70 32.92 12.28
CA ALA A 427 -13.58 32.88 13.74
C ALA A 427 -13.18 31.49 14.30
N ASN A 428 -13.02 30.47 13.46
CA ASN A 428 -12.68 29.11 13.91
C ASN A 428 -11.19 28.83 13.66
N THR A 429 -10.36 29.19 14.64
CA THR A 429 -8.90 29.00 14.63
C THR A 429 -8.51 27.53 14.58
N ASP A 430 -9.28 26.67 15.23
CA ASP A 430 -9.01 25.24 15.34
C ASP A 430 -9.19 24.56 13.98
N ALA A 431 -10.30 24.87 13.28
CA ALA A 431 -10.55 24.40 11.93
C ALA A 431 -9.47 24.88 10.93
N LYS A 432 -8.99 26.12 11.05
CA LYS A 432 -7.85 26.62 10.24
C LYS A 432 -6.57 25.84 10.53
N THR A 433 -6.32 25.50 11.79
CA THR A 433 -5.16 24.71 12.21
C THR A 433 -5.22 23.31 11.61
N LEU A 434 -6.36 22.63 11.74
CA LEU A 434 -6.60 21.32 11.12
C LEU A 434 -6.39 21.36 9.60
N LEU A 435 -6.96 22.35 8.92
CA LEU A 435 -6.82 22.48 7.47
C LEU A 435 -5.36 22.75 7.05
N SER A 436 -4.62 23.56 7.82
CA SER A 436 -3.21 23.87 7.56
C SER A 436 -2.31 22.64 7.75
N LEU A 437 -2.53 21.88 8.83
CA LEU A 437 -1.83 20.61 9.08
C LEU A 437 -2.12 19.59 7.99
N ALA A 438 -3.39 19.43 7.62
CA ALA A 438 -3.78 18.48 6.59
C ALA A 438 -3.23 18.84 5.20
N ALA A 439 -3.09 20.13 4.91
CA ALA A 439 -2.46 20.62 3.67
C ALA A 439 -0.94 20.39 3.63
N ALA A 440 -0.27 20.18 4.77
CA ALA A 440 1.16 19.93 4.80
C ALA A 440 1.55 18.56 4.21
N PHE A 441 0.68 17.55 4.33
CA PHE A 441 0.89 16.20 3.79
C PHE A 441 0.81 16.13 2.24
N PRO A 442 1.43 15.11 1.61
CA PRO A 442 1.44 14.92 0.15
C PRO A 442 0.05 14.87 -0.51
N GLU A 443 -0.01 15.10 -1.84
CA GLU A 443 -1.30 15.19 -2.56
C GLU A 443 -2.20 13.96 -2.39
N ALA A 444 -1.58 12.78 -2.36
CA ALA A 444 -2.25 11.49 -2.20
C ALA A 444 -2.70 11.18 -0.77
N ALA A 445 -2.25 11.94 0.23
CA ALA A 445 -2.36 11.51 1.62
C ALA A 445 -3.82 11.33 2.05
N GLN A 446 -4.14 10.11 2.48
CA GLN A 446 -5.32 9.79 3.28
C GLN A 446 -4.90 9.94 4.74
N ILE A 447 -5.32 11.03 5.38
CA ILE A 447 -4.78 11.44 6.66
C ILE A 447 -5.66 10.83 7.75
N PRO A 448 -5.10 9.97 8.64
CA PRO A 448 -5.83 9.48 9.79
C PRO A 448 -6.29 10.65 10.68
N LEU A 449 -7.56 10.66 11.07
CA LEU A 449 -8.13 11.67 11.96
C LEU A 449 -7.43 11.64 13.33
N ALA A 450 -7.03 10.45 13.82
CA ALA A 450 -6.23 10.31 15.03
C ALA A 450 -4.89 11.06 14.93
N ARG A 451 -4.16 10.89 13.82
CA ARG A 451 -2.91 11.64 13.58
C ARG A 451 -3.15 13.13 13.53
N LEU A 452 -4.18 13.57 12.80
CA LEU A 452 -4.50 14.98 12.70
C LEU A 452 -4.85 15.60 14.06
N ARG A 453 -5.57 14.85 14.91
CA ARG A 453 -5.87 15.23 16.29
C ARG A 453 -4.61 15.40 17.14
N LEU A 454 -3.67 14.44 17.04
CA LEU A 454 -2.40 14.50 17.76
C LEU A 454 -1.55 15.70 17.31
N LEU A 455 -1.45 15.92 15.99
CA LEU A 455 -0.73 17.08 15.44
C LEU A 455 -1.38 18.41 15.83
N SER A 456 -2.71 18.45 15.93
CA SER A 456 -3.43 19.69 16.25
C SER A 456 -3.38 20.03 17.73
N GLY A 457 -3.07 19.08 18.61
CA GLY A 457 -3.11 19.27 20.07
C GLY A 457 -4.51 19.64 20.58
N LEU A 458 -5.57 19.28 19.84
CA LEU A 458 -6.97 19.60 20.20
C LEU A 458 -7.60 18.52 21.08
N SER A 459 -6.77 17.79 21.82
CA SER A 459 -7.14 16.87 22.89
C SER A 459 -6.56 17.44 24.18
N ALA A 460 -7.40 17.79 25.15
CA ALA A 460 -6.93 18.33 26.42
C ALA A 460 -6.02 17.28 27.11
N GLU A 461 -4.83 17.72 27.54
CA GLU A 461 -3.72 16.88 28.02
C GLU A 461 -4.07 15.95 29.20
N GLU A 462 -5.23 16.10 29.84
CA GLU A 462 -5.67 15.29 30.99
C GLU A 462 -7.10 14.72 30.87
N SER A 463 -7.86 15.07 29.81
CA SER A 463 -9.23 14.58 29.62
C SER A 463 -9.48 14.19 28.17
N LEU A 464 -10.10 13.02 27.95
CA LEU A 464 -10.60 12.52 26.66
C LEU A 464 -11.68 13.41 26.00
N ASP A 465 -11.76 14.71 26.33
CA ASP A 465 -12.68 15.63 25.68
C ASP A 465 -12.21 15.92 24.25
N LEU A 466 -12.88 15.27 23.31
CA LEU A 466 -12.66 15.40 21.87
C LEU A 466 -13.48 16.56 21.26
N SER A 467 -14.31 17.25 22.06
CA SER A 467 -15.25 18.25 21.54
C SER A 467 -14.60 19.39 20.74
N PRO A 468 -13.39 19.91 21.07
CA PRO A 468 -12.76 20.95 20.24
C PRO A 468 -12.35 20.41 18.86
N PHE A 469 -11.77 19.22 18.82
CA PHE A 469 -11.40 18.55 17.58
C PHE A 469 -12.63 18.22 16.73
N GLU A 470 -13.66 17.62 17.33
CA GLU A 470 -14.90 17.25 16.65
C GLU A 470 -15.62 18.49 16.09
N SER A 471 -15.71 19.57 16.87
CA SER A 471 -16.29 20.85 16.42
C SER A 471 -15.52 21.46 15.26
N ALA A 472 -14.19 21.46 15.33
CA ALA A 472 -13.33 21.96 14.26
C ALA A 472 -13.43 21.11 12.98
N LEU A 473 -13.42 19.79 13.12
CA LEU A 473 -13.59 18.84 12.03
C LEU A 473 -14.97 19.00 11.38
N GLN A 474 -16.04 19.09 12.17
CA GLN A 474 -17.41 19.30 11.68
C GLN A 474 -17.52 20.62 10.92
N ALA A 475 -16.86 21.69 11.38
CA ALA A 475 -16.83 22.96 10.65
C ALA A 475 -16.15 22.83 9.27
N LEU A 476 -15.10 22.03 9.14
CA LEU A 476 -14.45 21.74 7.86
C LEU A 476 -15.35 20.89 6.94
N ILE A 477 -16.01 19.87 7.48
CA ILE A 477 -16.95 19.01 6.73
C ILE A 477 -18.14 19.84 6.21
N ASP A 478 -18.76 20.62 7.09
CA ASP A 478 -19.89 21.49 6.77
C ASP A 478 -19.57 22.56 5.73
N SER A 479 -18.30 22.93 5.59
CA SER A 479 -17.84 23.90 4.60
C SER A 479 -17.43 23.27 3.28
N SER A 480 -17.43 21.93 3.20
CA SER A 480 -16.97 21.13 2.06
C SER A 480 -15.54 21.47 1.62
N LEU A 481 -14.71 21.94 2.56
CA LEU A 481 -13.27 22.17 2.34
C LEU A 481 -12.46 20.88 2.47
N VAL A 482 -13.04 19.86 3.11
CA VAL A 482 -12.46 18.55 3.29
C VAL A 482 -13.44 17.46 2.90
N GLU A 483 -12.90 16.28 2.60
CA GLU A 483 -13.67 15.10 2.24
C GLU A 483 -13.36 13.99 3.27
N LEU A 484 -14.38 13.49 3.96
CA LEU A 484 -14.26 12.29 4.78
C LEU A 484 -14.38 11.06 3.88
N LEU A 485 -13.38 10.18 3.94
CA LEU A 485 -13.39 8.92 3.21
C LEU A 485 -14.15 7.84 3.99
N ASN A 486 -13.97 7.84 5.31
CA ASN A 486 -14.63 6.98 6.28
C ASN A 486 -14.61 7.69 7.66
N GLU A 487 -15.03 6.99 8.72
CA GLU A 487 -15.06 7.53 10.09
C GLU A 487 -13.66 7.82 10.68
N ALA A 488 -12.58 7.35 10.05
CA ALA A 488 -11.22 7.43 10.57
C ALA A 488 -10.25 8.24 9.69
N GLN A 489 -10.62 8.60 8.45
CA GLN A 489 -9.71 9.20 7.48
C GLN A 489 -10.31 10.38 6.71
N LEU A 490 -9.44 11.36 6.50
CA LEU A 490 -9.68 12.63 5.85
C LEU A 490 -8.84 12.73 4.57
N ARG A 491 -9.37 13.41 3.55
CA ARG A 491 -8.63 13.87 2.38
C ARG A 491 -8.90 15.34 2.09
N LEU A 492 -7.89 16.02 1.56
CA LEU A 492 -8.05 17.35 0.94
C LEU A 492 -8.05 17.21 -0.58
N HIS A 493 -8.99 17.90 -1.23
CA HIS A 493 -8.94 18.06 -2.67
C HIS A 493 -7.63 18.78 -3.06
N PRO A 494 -6.93 18.39 -4.14
CA PRO A 494 -5.64 18.97 -4.50
C PRO A 494 -5.62 20.50 -4.63
N LEU A 495 -6.63 21.09 -5.28
CA LEU A 495 -6.78 22.55 -5.38
C LEU A 495 -6.97 23.24 -4.01
N VAL A 496 -7.63 22.57 -3.05
CA VAL A 496 -7.77 23.09 -1.68
C VAL A 496 -6.41 23.11 -1.01
N ARG A 497 -5.66 22.00 -1.11
CA ARG A 497 -4.31 21.87 -0.54
C ARG A 497 -3.36 22.92 -1.10
N GLU A 498 -3.29 23.06 -2.42
CA GLU A 498 -2.45 24.05 -3.10
C GLU A 498 -2.79 25.47 -2.66
N PHE A 499 -4.08 25.80 -2.59
CA PHE A 499 -4.50 27.10 -2.13
C PHE A 499 -4.09 27.35 -0.67
N VAL A 500 -4.33 26.40 0.24
CA VAL A 500 -3.95 26.56 1.66
C VAL A 500 -2.45 26.79 1.80
N ARG A 501 -1.63 26.02 1.07
CA ARG A 501 -0.16 26.21 1.00
C ARG A 501 0.26 27.58 0.46
N SER A 502 -0.54 28.19 -0.42
CA SER A 502 -0.29 29.54 -0.93
C SER A 502 -0.61 30.66 0.09
N LYS A 503 -1.37 30.36 1.15
CA LYS A 503 -1.87 31.35 2.12
C LYS A 503 -1.23 31.24 3.49
N VAL A 504 -0.88 30.03 3.91
CA VAL A 504 -0.40 29.73 5.26
C VAL A 504 0.90 28.96 5.15
N ASP A 505 1.84 29.25 6.05
CA ASP A 505 3.04 28.44 6.19
C ASP A 505 2.69 27.09 6.84
N THR A 506 2.31 26.13 5.99
CA THR A 506 1.92 24.79 6.42
C THR A 506 3.09 24.01 7.02
N GLN A 507 4.34 24.33 6.64
CA GLN A 507 5.52 23.63 7.15
C GLN A 507 5.86 24.08 8.58
N SER A 508 5.71 25.37 8.89
CA SER A 508 5.79 25.84 10.28
C SER A 508 4.69 25.23 11.15
N ALA A 509 3.45 25.16 10.65
CA ALA A 509 2.35 24.50 11.37
C ALA A 509 2.62 23.01 11.61
N LEU A 510 3.10 22.28 10.60
CA LEU A 510 3.43 20.86 10.71
C LEU A 510 4.59 20.64 11.68
N ARG A 511 5.61 21.51 11.69
CA ARG A 511 6.73 21.42 12.65
C ARG A 511 6.26 21.53 14.09
N VAL A 512 5.34 22.46 14.39
CA VAL A 512 4.73 22.57 15.73
C VAL A 512 3.88 21.33 16.04
N GLY A 513 3.13 20.83 15.06
CA GLY A 513 2.37 19.58 15.21
C GLY A 513 3.26 18.36 15.45
N ALA A 514 4.43 18.30 14.82
CA ALA A 514 5.40 17.22 15.00
C ALA A 514 5.99 17.18 16.42
N GLU A 515 6.20 18.34 17.06
CA GLU A 515 6.56 18.36 18.49
C GLU A 515 5.41 17.82 19.37
N ARG A 516 4.16 18.15 19.03
CA ARG A 516 2.98 17.65 19.76
C ARG A 516 2.78 16.14 19.65
N ILE A 517 3.04 15.54 18.48
CA ILE A 517 2.97 14.08 18.37
C ILE A 517 4.09 13.40 19.16
N VAL A 518 5.27 14.02 19.21
CA VAL A 518 6.38 13.55 20.06
C VAL A 518 6.01 13.62 21.54
N GLU A 519 5.42 14.72 21.98
CA GLU A 519 4.94 14.91 23.35
C GLU A 519 3.83 13.92 23.72
N ALA A 520 2.86 13.73 22.83
CA ALA A 520 1.77 12.76 23.00
C ALA A 520 2.32 11.34 23.18
N TYR A 521 3.23 10.88 22.31
CA TYR A 521 3.81 9.54 22.41
C TYR A 521 4.90 9.40 23.48
N ARG A 522 5.40 10.50 24.05
CA ARG A 522 6.19 10.48 25.29
C ARG A 522 5.33 10.43 26.55
N THR A 523 4.01 10.67 26.43
CA THR A 523 3.04 10.57 27.52
C THR A 523 2.52 9.14 27.63
N PRO A 524 2.84 8.37 28.69
CA PRO A 524 2.55 6.93 28.71
C PRO A 524 1.07 6.59 28.64
N GLN A 525 0.19 7.42 29.19
CA GLN A 525 -1.25 7.19 29.10
C GLN A 525 -1.72 7.27 27.64
N VAL A 526 -1.36 8.35 26.93
CA VAL A 526 -1.72 8.55 25.52
C VAL A 526 -1.12 7.46 24.64
N LEU A 527 0.16 7.13 24.85
CA LEU A 527 0.82 6.06 24.09
C LEU A 527 0.14 4.69 24.30
N ALA A 528 -0.23 4.35 25.54
CA ALA A 528 -0.94 3.11 25.85
C ALA A 528 -2.32 3.06 25.17
N ASP A 529 -3.11 4.12 25.32
CA ASP A 529 -4.47 4.20 24.76
C ASP A 529 -4.47 4.13 23.22
N GLU A 530 -3.54 4.84 22.58
CA GLU A 530 -3.39 4.82 21.11
C GLU A 530 -2.93 3.45 20.61
N ALA A 531 -1.99 2.80 21.32
CA ALA A 531 -1.51 1.48 20.96
C ALA A 531 -2.59 0.40 21.11
N GLU A 532 -3.43 0.49 22.15
CA GLU A 532 -4.58 -0.42 22.33
C GLU A 532 -5.65 -0.19 21.26
N ALA A 533 -5.95 1.07 20.94
CA ALA A 533 -7.02 1.40 20.00
C ALA A 533 -6.65 1.11 18.53
N ARG A 534 -5.38 1.31 18.14
CA ARG A 534 -4.96 1.29 16.72
C ARG A 534 -3.80 0.34 16.41
N GLY A 535 -3.16 -0.24 17.42
CA GLY A 535 -1.97 -1.07 17.25
C GLY A 535 -0.69 -0.27 16.99
N PHE A 536 0.46 -0.88 17.33
CA PHE A 536 1.77 -0.21 17.24
C PHE A 536 2.15 0.22 15.80
N ASP A 537 1.71 -0.52 14.79
CA ASP A 537 1.95 -0.19 13.38
C ASP A 537 1.38 1.18 12.99
N ALA A 538 0.18 1.51 13.48
CA ALA A 538 -0.44 2.80 13.22
C ALA A 538 0.35 3.96 13.84
N LEU A 539 0.85 3.77 15.07
CA LEU A 539 1.67 4.76 15.77
C LEU A 539 3.02 4.98 15.06
N LEU A 540 3.64 3.89 14.60
CA LEU A 540 4.88 3.97 13.84
C LEU A 540 4.68 4.63 12.47
N SER A 541 3.56 4.35 11.79
CA SER A 541 3.13 5.05 10.57
C SER A 541 2.96 6.55 10.84
N ASP A 542 2.38 6.96 11.97
CA ASP A 542 2.25 8.36 12.32
C ASP A 542 3.61 9.06 12.44
N LEU A 543 4.59 8.43 13.10
CA LEU A 543 5.95 8.98 13.21
C LEU A 543 6.69 9.02 11.87
N ARG A 544 6.57 7.97 11.04
CA ARG A 544 7.21 7.90 9.72
C ARG A 544 6.65 8.97 8.78
N GLU A 545 5.34 9.02 8.60
CA GLU A 545 4.71 9.95 7.66
C GLU A 545 4.80 11.41 8.12
N THR A 546 4.84 11.66 9.43
CA THR A 546 5.10 13.01 9.95
C THR A 546 6.53 13.44 9.66
N ASP A 547 7.52 12.56 9.88
CA ASP A 547 8.92 12.86 9.58
C ASP A 547 9.17 13.07 8.08
N ASP A 548 8.54 12.24 7.23
CA ASP A 548 8.62 12.37 5.77
C ASP A 548 7.96 13.67 5.25
N ALA A 549 6.94 14.19 5.95
CA ALA A 549 6.22 15.39 5.56
C ALA A 549 6.88 16.70 6.03
N VAL A 550 7.71 16.66 7.07
CA VAL A 550 8.41 17.83 7.63
C VAL A 550 9.64 18.15 6.78
N SER A 551 9.75 19.39 6.30
CA SER A 551 10.89 19.81 5.46
C SER A 551 12.23 19.91 6.20
N THR A 552 12.20 20.14 7.51
CA THR A 552 13.39 20.35 8.34
C THR A 552 13.44 19.31 9.46
N PRO A 553 14.45 18.42 9.48
CA PRO A 553 14.58 17.39 10.50
C PRO A 553 14.37 17.90 11.93
N LEU A 554 13.67 17.10 12.73
CA LEU A 554 13.42 17.38 14.14
C LEU A 554 14.06 16.28 15.00
N ASP A 555 15.08 16.65 15.77
CA ASP A 555 15.87 15.68 16.55
C ASP A 555 15.02 14.88 17.56
N SER A 556 14.02 15.53 18.17
CA SER A 556 13.09 14.90 19.12
C SER A 556 12.23 13.82 18.43
N LEU A 557 11.75 14.09 17.22
CA LEU A 557 11.00 13.16 16.38
C LEU A 557 11.88 12.01 15.88
N ILE A 558 13.10 12.31 15.41
CA ILE A 558 14.05 11.30 14.95
C ILE A 558 14.43 10.36 16.10
N ALA A 559 14.68 10.89 17.29
CA ALA A 559 15.00 10.11 18.48
C ALA A 559 13.85 9.17 18.88
N LEU A 560 12.62 9.69 18.92
CA LEU A 560 11.44 8.89 19.26
C LEU A 560 11.14 7.82 18.19
N LYS A 561 11.20 8.20 16.90
CA LYS A 561 11.04 7.27 15.78
C LYS A 561 12.09 6.17 15.82
N ARG A 562 13.36 6.50 16.13
CA ARG A 562 14.43 5.52 16.31
C ARG A 562 14.10 4.53 17.43
N LEU A 563 13.64 5.03 18.57
CA LEU A 563 13.23 4.19 19.70
C LEU A 563 12.15 3.19 19.27
N PHE A 564 11.11 3.66 18.57
CA PHE A 564 10.02 2.82 18.08
C PHE A 564 10.50 1.81 17.03
N LEU A 565 11.36 2.21 16.09
CA LEU A 565 11.92 1.32 15.06
C LEU A 565 12.78 0.20 15.67
N LEU A 566 13.47 0.46 16.77
CA LEU A 566 14.27 -0.56 17.46
C LEU A 566 13.40 -1.57 18.23
N GLU A 567 12.22 -1.15 18.67
CA GLU A 567 11.24 -2.02 19.36
C GLU A 567 10.19 -2.64 18.42
N GLU A 568 10.06 -2.14 17.19
CA GLU A 568 9.14 -2.64 16.17
C GLU A 568 9.09 -4.18 16.09
N PRO A 569 10.22 -4.93 16.06
CA PRO A 569 10.18 -6.40 15.99
C PRO A 569 9.55 -7.07 17.22
N ASN A 570 9.60 -6.44 18.39
CA ASN A 570 9.03 -6.95 19.64
C ASN A 570 7.54 -6.61 19.75
N LEU A 571 7.09 -5.54 19.09
CA LEU A 571 5.76 -4.95 19.24
C LEU A 571 4.81 -5.24 18.07
N ILE A 572 5.31 -5.64 16.90
CA ILE A 572 4.45 -5.99 15.74
C ILE A 572 3.67 -7.30 15.98
N THR A 573 4.19 -8.23 16.77
CA THR A 573 3.57 -9.55 17.00
C THR A 573 2.74 -9.62 18.28
N LEU A 574 2.22 -8.50 18.77
CA LEU A 574 1.49 -8.47 20.04
C LEU A 574 0.29 -9.42 20.01
N PRO A 575 0.18 -10.34 20.98
CA PRO A 575 -1.10 -10.96 21.28
C PRO A 575 -2.05 -9.85 21.78
N GLU A 576 -3.29 -9.82 21.27
CA GLU A 576 -4.35 -8.87 21.70
C GLU A 576 -4.49 -8.77 23.24
N ALA A 577 -4.06 -9.79 23.97
CA ALA A 577 -4.13 -9.89 25.42
C ALA A 577 -3.10 -9.05 26.23
N MET A 578 -2.06 -8.45 25.63
CA MET A 578 -0.97 -7.81 26.41
C MET A 578 -1.08 -6.28 26.59
N GLY A 579 -2.02 -5.60 25.92
CA GLY A 579 -2.43 -4.22 26.20
C GLY A 579 -1.34 -3.14 26.09
N GLY A 580 -1.69 -1.89 26.42
CA GLY A 580 -0.83 -0.71 26.34
C GLY A 580 0.26 -0.69 27.42
N ILE A 581 0.04 -1.36 28.55
CA ILE A 581 1.03 -1.50 29.63
C ILE A 581 2.33 -2.15 29.11
N PHE A 582 2.21 -3.19 28.28
CA PHE A 582 3.38 -3.87 27.71
C PHE A 582 4.14 -2.97 26.73
N VAL A 583 3.43 -2.17 25.92
CA VAL A 583 4.05 -1.19 25.02
C VAL A 583 4.87 -0.18 25.83
N ILE A 584 4.30 0.39 26.90
CA ILE A 584 5.02 1.31 27.78
C ILE A 584 6.27 0.65 28.38
N GLN A 585 6.16 -0.61 28.81
CA GLN A 585 7.29 -1.34 29.36
C GLN A 585 8.43 -1.50 28.33
N GLN A 586 8.15 -1.94 27.10
CA GLN A 586 9.18 -2.12 26.07
C GLN A 586 9.84 -0.79 25.68
N ILE A 587 9.03 0.26 25.51
CA ILE A 587 9.51 1.60 25.17
C ILE A 587 10.38 2.17 26.30
N ARG A 588 9.98 1.96 27.56
CA ARG A 588 10.76 2.31 28.75
C ARG A 588 12.10 1.60 28.77
N ASP A 589 12.12 0.29 28.53
CA ASP A 589 13.36 -0.48 28.54
C ASP A 589 14.29 -0.01 27.43
N ARG A 590 13.78 0.23 26.22
CA ARG A 590 14.59 0.82 25.14
C ARG A 590 15.11 2.21 25.49
N ALA A 591 14.29 3.07 26.09
CA ALA A 591 14.67 4.41 26.52
C ALA A 591 15.87 4.38 27.49
N TYR A 592 15.89 3.40 28.41
CA TYR A 592 17.02 3.19 29.32
C TYR A 592 18.34 2.94 28.57
N HIS A 593 18.28 2.17 27.47
CA HIS A 593 19.46 1.83 26.68
C HIS A 593 19.91 2.93 25.72
N GLU A 594 18.98 3.71 25.18
CA GLU A 594 19.27 4.92 24.40
C GLU A 594 19.65 6.13 25.30
N VAL A 595 19.65 5.95 26.63
CA VAL A 595 20.01 6.96 27.63
C VAL A 595 19.04 8.16 27.65
N ASP A 596 17.75 7.92 27.35
CA ASP A 596 16.68 8.89 27.56
C ASP A 596 16.14 8.77 28.99
N ALA A 597 16.91 9.28 29.96
CA ALA A 597 16.60 9.18 31.38
C ALA A 597 15.26 9.83 31.75
N THR A 598 14.85 10.86 31.01
CA THR A 598 13.58 11.56 31.20
C THR A 598 12.41 10.64 30.86
N LEU A 599 12.43 10.01 29.69
CA LEU A 599 11.37 9.08 29.28
C LEU A 599 11.31 7.85 30.20
N VAL A 600 12.46 7.32 30.62
CA VAL A 600 12.51 6.23 31.62
C VAL A 600 11.79 6.64 32.91
N SER A 601 12.10 7.81 33.47
CA SER A 601 11.48 8.27 34.70
C SER A 601 9.97 8.47 34.55
N ILE A 602 9.52 8.99 33.41
CA ILE A 602 8.10 9.20 33.12
C ILE A 602 7.37 7.85 33.04
N CYS A 603 7.94 6.88 32.34
CA CYS A 603 7.36 5.54 32.25
C CYS A 603 7.39 4.80 33.59
N ASP A 604 8.49 4.88 34.36
CA ASP A 604 8.60 4.25 35.69
C ASP A 604 7.52 4.79 36.65
N ASN A 605 7.29 6.12 36.64
CA ASN A 605 6.24 6.74 37.43
C ASN A 605 4.84 6.25 37.02
N TRP A 606 4.58 6.12 35.72
CA TRP A 606 3.28 5.63 35.23
C TRP A 606 3.09 4.13 35.50
N LEU A 607 4.13 3.31 35.38
CA LEU A 607 4.08 1.86 35.65
C LEU A 607 3.95 1.53 37.14
N ASN A 608 4.29 2.47 38.02
CA ASN A 608 4.20 2.30 39.47
C ASN A 608 2.76 1.90 39.88
N GLY A 609 2.65 0.80 40.63
CA GLY A 609 1.35 0.25 41.08
C GLY A 609 0.55 -0.51 40.02
N LYS A 610 1.02 -0.62 38.76
CA LYS A 610 0.39 -1.44 37.71
C LYS A 610 1.00 -2.84 37.67
N ALA A 611 0.20 -3.87 37.41
CA ALA A 611 0.69 -5.21 37.16
C ALA A 611 1.34 -5.28 35.76
N HIS A 612 2.67 -5.22 35.71
CA HIS A 612 3.47 -5.37 34.51
C HIS A 612 4.53 -6.46 34.74
N ILE A 613 5.24 -6.88 33.69
CA ILE A 613 6.27 -7.91 33.81
C ILE A 613 7.48 -7.30 34.54
N ASN A 614 7.38 -7.20 35.86
CA ASN A 614 8.49 -6.90 36.74
C ASN A 614 9.35 -8.16 36.79
N HIS A 615 10.34 -8.26 35.90
CA HIS A 615 11.65 -8.89 36.12
C HIS A 615 12.31 -9.17 34.77
N ILE A 616 13.38 -8.43 34.48
CA ILE A 616 14.78 -8.89 34.31
C ILE A 616 15.59 -7.59 34.30
N GLY A 617 16.66 -7.50 35.10
CA GLY A 617 17.56 -6.33 35.06
C GLY A 617 18.05 -6.04 33.63
N PRO A 618 18.58 -4.84 33.33
CA PRO A 618 18.83 -4.29 31.97
C PRO A 618 19.86 -5.06 31.12
N SER A 619 19.64 -6.35 30.91
CA SER A 619 20.62 -7.35 30.47
C SER A 619 20.38 -7.84 29.05
N HIS A 620 19.35 -7.36 28.35
CA HIS A 620 19.07 -7.74 26.96
C HIS A 620 19.57 -6.75 25.92
N TYR A 621 19.89 -5.52 26.31
CA TYR A 621 20.45 -4.56 25.37
C TYR A 621 21.81 -4.05 25.88
N PRO A 622 22.88 -4.17 25.08
CA PRO A 622 24.13 -3.51 25.43
C PRO A 622 23.88 -1.99 25.52
N LYS A 623 24.46 -1.31 26.53
CA LYS A 623 24.45 0.16 26.67
C LYS A 623 25.27 0.85 25.57
N ASN A 624 25.02 0.52 24.31
CA ASN A 624 25.89 0.90 23.22
C ASN A 624 25.20 1.90 22.30
N LYS A 625 25.55 3.18 22.47
CA LYS A 625 25.20 4.25 21.51
C LYS A 625 25.71 3.97 20.09
N ALA A 626 26.65 3.03 19.91
CA ALA A 626 27.12 2.60 18.60
C ALA A 626 26.15 1.63 17.86
N LEU A 627 25.08 1.14 18.51
CA LEU A 627 24.06 0.35 17.82
C LEU A 627 23.23 1.27 16.92
N LEU A 628 23.59 1.33 15.64
CA LEU A 628 22.90 2.15 14.65
C LEU A 628 21.57 1.52 14.19
N ARG A 629 21.52 0.18 14.11
CA ARG A 629 20.36 -0.54 13.56
C ARG A 629 20.34 -2.02 13.95
N ILE A 630 19.14 -2.59 14.01
CA ILE A 630 18.89 -4.03 14.14
C ILE A 630 18.32 -4.53 12.80
N LEU A 631 18.94 -5.57 12.24
CA LEU A 631 18.54 -6.19 10.97
C LEU A 631 17.85 -7.53 11.25
N SER A 632 16.52 -7.53 11.33
CA SER A 632 15.73 -8.64 11.91
C SER A 632 14.95 -9.48 10.88
N LYS A 633 15.48 -9.68 9.67
CA LYS A 633 14.75 -10.44 8.61
C LYS A 633 15.11 -11.92 8.51
N HIS A 634 16.20 -12.38 9.13
CA HIS A 634 16.48 -13.81 9.19
C HIS A 634 15.53 -14.50 10.16
N THR A 635 15.01 -15.67 9.77
CA THR A 635 14.08 -16.48 10.59
C THR A 635 14.80 -17.55 11.41
N GLY A 636 16.10 -17.72 11.18
CA GLY A 636 16.98 -18.65 11.86
C GLY A 636 18.18 -17.94 12.49
N ARG A 637 18.98 -18.69 13.25
CA ARG A 637 20.22 -18.18 13.85
C ARG A 637 21.13 -17.60 12.78
N VAL A 638 21.54 -16.34 12.93
CA VAL A 638 22.55 -15.72 12.06
C VAL A 638 23.90 -16.35 12.38
N ASN A 639 24.51 -16.99 11.38
CA ASN A 639 25.75 -17.72 11.50
C ASN A 639 26.96 -16.84 11.19
N GLY A 640 26.78 -15.75 10.44
CA GLY A 640 27.79 -14.73 10.23
C GLY A 640 27.33 -13.57 9.36
N ALA A 641 28.20 -12.57 9.24
CA ALA A 641 28.02 -11.42 8.39
C ALA A 641 29.37 -10.87 7.90
N LEU A 642 29.34 -10.18 6.76
CA LEU A 642 30.48 -9.59 6.07
C LEU A 642 30.11 -8.20 5.56
N ALA A 643 31.00 -7.22 5.73
CA ALA A 643 30.91 -5.95 5.03
C ALA A 643 31.56 -6.06 3.65
N LEU A 644 30.87 -5.60 2.62
CA LEU A 644 31.38 -5.57 1.25
C LEU A 644 32.06 -4.23 0.96
N ASP A 645 32.94 -4.20 -0.05
CA ASP A 645 33.73 -3.01 -0.39
C ASP A 645 32.87 -1.82 -0.87
N ASP A 646 31.66 -2.07 -1.37
CA ASP A 646 30.69 -1.02 -1.69
C ASP A 646 29.89 -0.52 -0.48
N GLY A 647 30.19 -0.99 0.73
CA GLY A 647 29.53 -0.63 1.98
C GLY A 647 28.20 -1.33 2.21
N ARG A 648 27.74 -2.21 1.31
CA ARG A 648 26.65 -3.14 1.63
C ARG A 648 27.10 -4.17 2.66
N LEU A 649 26.14 -4.83 3.29
CA LEU A 649 26.41 -5.95 4.21
C LEU A 649 25.83 -7.23 3.62
N LEU A 650 26.53 -8.35 3.80
CA LEU A 650 26.02 -9.69 3.53
C LEU A 650 25.89 -10.43 4.86
N SER A 651 24.75 -11.02 5.16
CA SER A 651 24.56 -11.92 6.31
C SER A 651 24.10 -13.29 5.85
N TRP A 652 24.36 -14.32 6.64
CA TRP A 652 23.92 -15.69 6.35
C TRP A 652 23.47 -16.41 7.62
N ALA A 653 22.51 -17.32 7.48
CA ALA A 653 21.83 -17.88 8.64
C ALA A 653 21.39 -19.35 8.46
N GLY A 654 20.93 -19.91 9.58
CA GLY A 654 20.33 -21.24 9.66
C GLY A 654 18.96 -21.36 8.99
N ASP A 655 18.37 -20.23 8.53
CA ASP A 655 17.17 -20.24 7.69
C ASP A 655 17.44 -20.59 6.23
N LYS A 656 18.67 -21.02 5.91
CA LYS A 656 19.13 -21.49 4.59
C LYS A 656 19.32 -20.36 3.58
N THR A 657 19.32 -19.11 4.03
CA THR A 657 19.47 -17.94 3.14
C THR A 657 20.70 -17.12 3.48
N LEU A 658 21.14 -16.34 2.49
CA LEU A 658 21.94 -15.14 2.73
C LEU A 658 21.09 -13.90 2.45
N ARG A 659 21.41 -12.77 3.07
CA ARG A 659 20.74 -11.49 2.83
C ARG A 659 21.77 -10.40 2.58
N LEU A 660 21.54 -9.65 1.52
CA LEU A 660 22.27 -8.45 1.16
C LEU A 660 21.51 -7.24 1.69
N TRP A 661 22.23 -6.32 2.33
CA TRP A 661 21.67 -5.14 2.98
C TRP A 661 22.31 -3.87 2.44
N SER A 662 21.53 -2.80 2.35
CA SER A 662 22.03 -1.48 2.04
C SER A 662 22.90 -0.95 3.18
N ARG A 663 23.66 0.11 2.89
CA ARG A 663 24.40 0.88 3.92
C ARG A 663 23.47 1.36 5.04
N ASP A 664 22.22 1.67 4.70
CA ASP A 664 21.19 2.12 5.62
C ASP A 664 20.42 0.95 6.27
N GLY A 665 20.84 -0.28 6.04
CA GLY A 665 20.27 -1.50 6.63
C GLY A 665 18.87 -1.86 6.15
N GLN A 666 18.49 -1.42 4.95
CA GLN A 666 17.35 -2.00 4.25
C GLN A 666 17.77 -3.33 3.63
N ALA A 667 16.93 -4.36 3.71
CA ALA A 667 17.18 -5.61 3.00
C ALA A 667 17.04 -5.34 1.50
N LEU A 668 18.13 -5.54 0.74
CA LEU A 668 18.17 -5.33 -0.71
C LEU A 668 17.77 -6.61 -1.46
N THR A 669 18.32 -7.75 -1.05
CA THR A 669 18.15 -9.03 -1.77
C THR A 669 18.34 -10.19 -0.81
N THR A 670 17.48 -11.19 -0.86
CA THR A 670 17.77 -12.50 -0.25
C THR A 670 18.32 -13.44 -1.31
N LEU A 671 19.44 -14.07 -1.01
CA LEU A 671 20.09 -15.06 -1.86
C LEU A 671 19.55 -16.43 -1.45
N GLU A 672 18.56 -16.91 -2.20
CA GLU A 672 17.85 -18.17 -1.98
C GLU A 672 18.38 -19.25 -2.91
N GLY A 673 18.54 -20.47 -2.38
CA GLY A 673 18.98 -21.62 -3.17
C GLY A 673 19.63 -22.73 -2.34
N HIS A 674 20.26 -22.39 -1.22
CA HIS A 674 20.72 -23.41 -0.29
C HIS A 674 19.52 -24.14 0.35
N THR A 675 19.64 -25.45 0.53
CA THR A 675 18.59 -26.30 1.13
C THR A 675 18.89 -26.66 2.59
N GLY A 676 20.08 -26.28 3.06
CA GLY A 676 20.58 -26.47 4.43
C GLY A 676 21.10 -25.15 5.03
N SER A 677 21.41 -25.17 6.33
CA SER A 677 21.93 -23.99 7.04
C SER A 677 23.17 -23.45 6.34
N VAL A 678 23.18 -22.16 6.00
CA VAL A 678 24.36 -21.51 5.42
C VAL A 678 25.38 -21.31 6.53
N THR A 679 26.54 -21.96 6.41
CA THR A 679 27.56 -22.01 7.46
C THR A 679 28.65 -20.96 7.25
N GLY A 680 28.82 -20.46 6.03
CA GLY A 680 29.74 -19.37 5.74
C GLY A 680 29.55 -18.75 4.36
N ALA A 681 30.16 -17.57 4.19
CA ALA A 681 30.26 -16.89 2.92
C ALA A 681 31.51 -15.99 2.87
N LEU A 682 31.96 -15.66 1.66
CA LEU A 682 33.03 -14.70 1.40
C LEU A 682 32.77 -13.91 0.12
N ALA A 683 33.37 -12.71 0.04
CA ALA A 683 33.44 -11.94 -1.20
C ALA A 683 34.72 -12.31 -1.96
N LEU A 684 34.62 -12.46 -3.27
CA LEU A 684 35.73 -12.68 -4.20
C LEU A 684 36.27 -11.34 -4.71
N ASP A 685 37.53 -11.32 -5.14
CA ASP A 685 38.21 -10.11 -5.64
C ASP A 685 37.52 -9.48 -6.86
N ASP A 686 36.76 -10.26 -7.62
CA ASP A 686 35.96 -9.79 -8.76
C ASP A 686 34.57 -9.25 -8.37
N GLY A 687 34.26 -9.21 -7.07
CA GLY A 687 33.00 -8.75 -6.51
C GLY A 687 31.90 -9.81 -6.45
N ARG A 688 32.11 -11.03 -6.97
CA ARG A 688 31.17 -12.14 -6.77
C ARG A 688 31.18 -12.60 -5.32
N LEU A 689 30.13 -13.30 -4.91
CA LEU A 689 29.99 -13.84 -3.57
C LEU A 689 30.02 -15.37 -3.64
N LEU A 690 30.73 -16.01 -2.72
CA LEU A 690 30.73 -17.45 -2.56
C LEU A 690 30.10 -17.80 -1.22
N SER A 691 29.12 -18.69 -1.20
CA SER A 691 28.51 -19.23 0.03
C SER A 691 28.64 -20.74 0.08
N TRP A 692 28.57 -21.30 1.29
CA TRP A 692 28.56 -22.73 1.52
C TRP A 692 27.66 -23.10 2.69
N ALA A 693 27.12 -24.31 2.64
CA ALA A 693 26.07 -24.73 3.54
C ALA A 693 26.13 -26.21 3.93
N GLY A 694 25.29 -26.56 4.91
CA GLY A 694 25.04 -27.93 5.33
C GLY A 694 24.25 -28.79 4.33
N ASP A 695 23.96 -28.28 3.13
CA ASP A 695 23.38 -29.06 2.02
C ASP A 695 24.43 -29.71 1.11
N ASN A 696 25.69 -29.67 1.54
CA ASN A 696 26.85 -30.22 0.82
C ASN A 696 27.23 -29.46 -0.45
N THR A 697 26.72 -28.24 -0.65
CA THR A 697 27.02 -27.43 -1.83
C THR A 697 27.72 -26.13 -1.47
N LEU A 698 28.43 -25.57 -2.45
CA LEU A 698 28.76 -24.15 -2.48
C LEU A 698 27.95 -23.48 -3.59
N ARG A 699 27.71 -22.17 -3.45
CA ARG A 699 27.02 -21.39 -4.47
C ARG A 699 27.77 -20.10 -4.75
N LEU A 700 27.90 -19.82 -6.03
CA LEU A 700 28.48 -18.60 -6.55
C LEU A 700 27.36 -17.65 -6.94
N TRP A 701 27.48 -16.40 -6.50
CA TRP A 701 26.49 -15.35 -6.73
C TRP A 701 27.14 -14.14 -7.38
N SER A 702 26.34 -13.39 -8.13
CA SER A 702 26.74 -12.06 -8.56
C SER A 702 26.91 -11.15 -7.35
N ARG A 703 27.57 -10.01 -7.56
CA ARG A 703 27.71 -8.95 -6.57
C ARG A 703 26.36 -8.46 -6.01
N ASP A 704 25.29 -8.60 -6.80
CA ASP A 704 23.93 -8.18 -6.45
C ASP A 704 23.05 -9.35 -5.97
N GLY A 705 23.65 -10.52 -5.72
CA GLY A 705 22.95 -11.67 -5.15
C GLY A 705 22.21 -12.54 -6.15
N GLN A 706 22.45 -12.40 -7.46
CA GLN A 706 21.90 -13.32 -8.46
C GLN A 706 22.67 -14.64 -8.44
N ALA A 707 21.98 -15.78 -8.40
CA ALA A 707 22.64 -17.08 -8.46
C ALA A 707 23.34 -17.26 -9.81
N LEU A 708 24.64 -17.60 -9.80
CA LEU A 708 25.44 -17.85 -11.00
C LEU A 708 25.63 -19.34 -11.23
N THR A 709 26.23 -20.02 -10.25
CA THR A 709 26.61 -21.43 -10.35
C THR A 709 26.45 -22.13 -9.01
N THR A 710 25.98 -23.38 -9.01
CA THR A 710 26.03 -24.27 -7.84
C THR A 710 27.21 -25.23 -8.02
N LEU A 711 28.11 -25.27 -7.04
CA LEU A 711 29.29 -26.14 -7.01
C LEU A 711 28.90 -27.42 -6.29
N GLU A 712 28.50 -28.43 -7.06
CA GLU A 712 28.10 -29.74 -6.57
C GLU A 712 29.26 -30.74 -6.59
N GLY A 713 29.40 -31.52 -5.52
CA GLY A 713 30.39 -32.59 -5.47
C GLY A 713 30.71 -33.07 -4.06
N HIS A 714 30.65 -32.21 -3.05
CA HIS A 714 30.79 -32.66 -1.68
C HIS A 714 29.60 -33.54 -1.27
N THR A 715 29.84 -34.56 -0.45
CA THR A 715 28.81 -35.50 0.04
C THR A 715 28.50 -35.32 1.53
N GLY A 716 29.04 -34.27 2.13
CA GLY A 716 28.83 -33.90 3.53
C GLY A 716 28.87 -32.38 3.68
N SER A 717 28.44 -31.89 4.85
CA SER A 717 28.32 -30.46 5.14
C SER A 717 29.61 -29.73 4.79
N VAL A 718 29.51 -28.66 3.98
CA VAL A 718 30.67 -27.85 3.66
C VAL A 718 31.00 -26.98 4.88
N ASN A 719 32.21 -27.16 5.40
CA ASN A 719 32.65 -26.52 6.64
C ASN A 719 33.35 -25.19 6.38
N GLY A 720 33.91 -25.01 5.18
CA GLY A 720 34.55 -23.76 4.79
C GLY A 720 35.03 -23.74 3.35
N ALA A 721 35.38 -22.55 2.89
CA ALA A 721 36.00 -22.31 1.61
C ALA A 721 36.95 -21.11 1.67
N LEU A 722 37.88 -21.04 0.73
CA LEU A 722 38.74 -19.87 0.50
C LEU A 722 38.97 -19.63 -1.00
N ALA A 723 39.20 -18.37 -1.35
CA ALA A 723 39.72 -17.98 -2.66
C ALA A 723 41.25 -18.02 -2.64
N ARG A 724 41.84 -18.54 -3.70
CA ARG A 724 43.30 -18.56 -3.90
C ARG A 724 43.72 -17.35 -4.74
N GLY A 725 44.96 -16.92 -4.59
CA GLY A 725 45.51 -15.79 -5.37
C GLY A 725 45.59 -16.04 -6.89
N ASP A 726 45.38 -17.27 -7.35
CA ASP A 726 45.26 -17.64 -8.77
C ASP A 726 43.81 -17.67 -9.28
N GLY A 727 42.85 -17.22 -8.47
CA GLY A 727 41.41 -17.18 -8.79
C GLY A 727 40.67 -18.51 -8.61
N ARG A 728 41.37 -19.60 -8.29
CA ARG A 728 40.73 -20.90 -7.98
C ARG A 728 40.12 -20.88 -6.58
N LEU A 729 39.10 -21.70 -6.37
CA LEU A 729 38.43 -21.83 -5.08
C LEU A 729 38.81 -23.16 -4.43
N LEU A 730 39.05 -23.18 -3.14
CA LEU A 730 39.25 -24.40 -2.36
C LEU A 730 38.13 -24.52 -1.33
N SER A 731 37.46 -25.67 -1.27
CA SER A 731 36.46 -25.98 -0.26
C SER A 731 36.83 -27.23 0.54
N TRP A 732 36.29 -27.35 1.74
CA TRP A 732 36.48 -28.51 2.60
C TRP A 732 35.21 -28.84 3.38
N ALA A 733 34.99 -30.13 3.62
CA ALA A 733 33.70 -30.62 4.12
C ALA A 733 33.82 -31.80 5.09
N GLY A 734 32.68 -32.14 5.69
CA GLY A 734 32.50 -33.32 6.53
C GLY A 734 32.58 -34.65 5.78
N ASP A 735 32.64 -34.63 4.45
CA ASP A 735 32.91 -35.83 3.63
C ASP A 735 34.39 -36.26 3.62
N LYS A 736 35.22 -35.61 4.44
CA LYS A 736 36.64 -35.91 4.62
C LYS A 736 37.53 -35.51 3.44
N THR A 737 36.98 -34.72 2.51
CA THR A 737 37.72 -34.25 1.32
C THR A 737 37.88 -32.74 1.31
N LEU A 738 38.87 -32.29 0.54
CA LEU A 738 38.88 -30.94 0.01
C LEU A 738 38.61 -31.00 -1.49
N ARG A 739 38.05 -29.93 -2.06
CA ARG A 739 37.82 -29.83 -3.50
C ARG A 739 38.37 -28.52 -4.03
N LEU A 740 39.12 -28.63 -5.12
CA LEU A 740 39.62 -27.50 -5.87
C LEU A 740 38.67 -27.23 -7.05
N TRP A 741 38.30 -25.97 -7.21
CA TRP A 741 37.37 -25.51 -8.24
C TRP A 741 38.01 -24.41 -9.08
N SER A 742 37.56 -24.27 -10.32
CA SER A 742 37.85 -23.08 -11.12
C SER A 742 37.18 -21.84 -10.53
N SER A 743 37.57 -20.66 -11.00
CA SER A 743 36.91 -19.40 -10.65
C SER A 743 35.42 -19.36 -11.02
N GLU A 744 34.99 -20.20 -11.97
CA GLU A 744 33.60 -20.33 -12.40
C GLU A 744 32.85 -21.47 -11.69
N GLY A 745 33.49 -22.14 -10.73
CA GLY A 745 32.89 -23.21 -9.95
C GLY A 745 32.90 -24.59 -10.63
N GLN A 746 33.74 -24.80 -11.65
CA GLN A 746 33.92 -26.14 -12.20
C GLN A 746 34.85 -26.97 -11.30
N ALA A 747 34.47 -28.20 -10.98
CA ALA A 747 35.33 -29.11 -10.20
C ALA A 747 36.61 -29.44 -10.98
N LEU A 748 37.77 -29.19 -10.38
CA LEU A 748 39.08 -29.47 -10.96
C LEU A 748 39.68 -30.74 -10.37
N THR A 749 39.79 -30.80 -9.03
CA THR A 749 40.45 -31.89 -8.32
C THR A 749 39.76 -32.15 -6.98
N THR A 750 39.63 -33.43 -6.60
CA THR A 750 39.25 -33.82 -5.23
C THR A 750 40.50 -34.29 -4.49
N LEU A 751 40.76 -33.71 -3.32
CA LEU A 751 41.91 -34.00 -2.47
C LEU A 751 41.45 -35.00 -1.40
N GLU A 752 41.79 -36.27 -1.62
CA GLU A 752 41.45 -37.39 -0.74
C GLU A 752 42.64 -37.77 0.14
N GLY A 753 42.39 -38.06 1.42
CA GLY A 753 43.43 -38.55 2.33
C GLY A 753 43.07 -38.40 3.80
N HIS A 754 42.32 -37.35 4.16
CA HIS A 754 41.78 -37.25 5.51
C HIS A 754 40.78 -38.39 5.79
N THR A 755 40.80 -38.90 7.02
CA THR A 755 39.92 -39.98 7.50
C THR A 755 38.78 -39.46 8.40
N GLY A 756 38.86 -38.18 8.79
CA GLY A 756 37.82 -37.43 9.51
C GLY A 756 37.39 -36.17 8.77
N SER A 757 36.36 -35.50 9.29
CA SER A 757 35.86 -34.22 8.77
C SER A 757 36.98 -33.20 8.70
N VAL A 758 37.11 -32.56 7.54
CA VAL A 758 38.09 -31.49 7.35
C VAL A 758 37.50 -30.23 7.98
N ASN A 759 38.21 -29.68 8.97
CA ASN A 759 37.74 -28.54 9.76
C ASN A 759 38.23 -27.21 9.19
N GLY A 760 39.33 -27.22 8.44
CA GLY A 760 39.88 -26.02 7.84
C GLY A 760 41.03 -26.29 6.89
N ALA A 761 41.33 -25.26 6.10
CA ALA A 761 42.47 -25.23 5.20
C ALA A 761 42.99 -23.79 5.05
N LEU A 762 44.24 -23.67 4.62
CA LEU A 762 44.86 -22.41 4.23
C LEU A 762 45.80 -22.62 3.03
N ALA A 763 45.98 -21.57 2.24
CA ALA A 763 47.01 -21.51 1.20
C ALA A 763 48.31 -20.97 1.80
N LEU A 764 49.43 -21.60 1.45
CA LEU A 764 50.77 -21.15 1.80
C LEU A 764 51.31 -20.19 0.72
N ASP A 765 52.28 -19.36 1.09
CA ASP A 765 52.88 -18.35 0.19
C ASP A 765 53.53 -18.96 -1.06
N ASP A 766 53.94 -20.22 -1.00
CA ASP A 766 54.51 -20.97 -2.12
C ASP A 766 53.46 -21.70 -2.98
N GLY A 767 52.17 -21.44 -2.73
CA GLY A 767 51.03 -22.00 -3.48
C GLY A 767 50.58 -23.39 -3.04
N ARG A 768 51.30 -24.03 -2.11
CA ARG A 768 50.86 -25.29 -1.47
C ARG A 768 49.67 -25.06 -0.56
N LEU A 769 48.97 -26.13 -0.22
CA LEU A 769 47.80 -26.09 0.67
C LEU A 769 48.09 -26.86 1.95
N LEU A 770 47.66 -26.32 3.09
CA LEU A 770 47.67 -27.02 4.36
C LEU A 770 46.23 -27.19 4.84
N SER A 771 45.83 -28.43 5.12
CA SER A 771 44.51 -28.76 5.68
C SER A 771 44.65 -29.42 7.03
N TRP A 772 43.58 -29.39 7.83
CA TRP A 772 43.52 -30.08 9.11
C TRP A 772 42.15 -30.69 9.37
N ALA A 773 42.15 -31.82 10.06
CA ALA A 773 40.96 -32.60 10.33
C ALA A 773 40.91 -33.12 11.77
N GLY A 774 39.71 -33.49 12.20
CA GLY A 774 39.49 -34.15 13.49
C GLY A 774 38.04 -34.02 13.96
N GLU A 775 37.53 -35.05 14.61
CA GLU A 775 36.19 -35.05 15.24
C GLU A 775 36.21 -35.96 16.47
N ILE A 776 35.21 -35.81 17.36
CA ILE A 776 35.12 -36.55 18.65
C ILE A 776 35.23 -38.07 18.46
N PHE A 777 34.79 -38.61 17.32
CA PHE A 777 34.81 -40.04 17.01
C PHE A 777 35.76 -40.43 15.87
N SER A 778 36.60 -39.50 15.40
CA SER A 778 37.59 -39.76 14.34
C SER A 778 39.00 -39.76 14.92
N SER A 779 39.82 -40.71 14.48
CA SER A 779 41.23 -40.79 14.83
C SER A 779 42.14 -40.00 13.89
N ASP A 780 41.60 -39.18 12.97
CA ASP A 780 42.42 -38.46 11.99
C ASP A 780 43.41 -37.53 12.69
N ASN A 781 42.92 -36.49 13.37
CA ASN A 781 43.74 -35.58 14.20
C ASN A 781 45.04 -35.09 13.53
N THR A 782 45.09 -35.07 12.19
CA THR A 782 46.29 -34.72 11.42
C THR A 782 46.15 -33.39 10.72
N LEU A 783 47.30 -32.82 10.34
CA LEU A 783 47.36 -31.86 9.25
C LEU A 783 47.91 -32.56 8.00
N ARG A 784 47.54 -32.08 6.82
CA ARG A 784 48.05 -32.58 5.54
C ARG A 784 48.51 -31.45 4.67
N LEU A 785 49.67 -31.65 4.05
CA LEU A 785 50.29 -30.74 3.12
C LEU A 785 50.08 -31.25 1.70
N TRP A 786 49.62 -30.38 0.82
CA TRP A 786 49.27 -30.69 -0.56
C TRP A 786 50.02 -29.78 -1.53
N SER A 787 50.25 -30.26 -2.74
CA SER A 787 50.74 -29.42 -3.83
C SER A 787 49.69 -28.38 -4.22
N SER A 788 50.08 -27.39 -5.03
CA SER A 788 49.17 -26.38 -5.58
C SER A 788 48.03 -26.97 -6.42
N GLU A 789 48.23 -28.19 -6.94
CA GLU A 789 47.27 -28.93 -7.77
C GLU A 789 46.50 -29.98 -6.96
N GLY A 790 46.72 -30.06 -5.64
CA GLY A 790 46.00 -30.96 -4.74
C GLY A 790 46.58 -32.36 -4.61
N GLN A 791 47.83 -32.58 -5.02
CA GLN A 791 48.51 -33.86 -4.75
C GLN A 791 48.96 -33.92 -3.30
N ALA A 792 48.72 -35.04 -2.61
CA ALA A 792 49.20 -35.22 -1.24
C ALA A 792 50.74 -35.25 -1.22
N LEU A 793 51.35 -34.39 -0.38
CA LEU A 793 52.80 -34.32 -0.21
C LEU A 793 53.24 -35.03 1.07
N THR A 794 52.68 -34.61 2.21
CA THR A 794 53.07 -35.11 3.55
C THR A 794 51.87 -35.05 4.50
N THR A 795 51.76 -36.04 5.38
CA THR A 795 50.88 -35.99 6.56
C THR A 795 51.69 -35.57 7.78
N LEU A 796 51.22 -34.54 8.48
CA LEU A 796 51.80 -34.01 9.71
C LEU A 796 51.11 -34.70 10.88
N GLU A 797 51.68 -35.82 11.32
CA GLU A 797 51.17 -36.63 12.41
C GLU A 797 51.72 -36.17 13.77
N GLY A 798 50.86 -36.22 14.78
CA GLY A 798 51.31 -36.09 16.17
C GLY A 798 50.29 -35.53 17.13
N HIS A 799 49.33 -34.73 16.66
CA HIS A 799 48.23 -34.29 17.51
C HIS A 799 47.37 -35.50 17.93
N THR A 800 46.97 -35.55 19.19
CA THR A 800 46.23 -36.72 19.75
C THR A 800 44.73 -36.48 19.89
N SER A 801 44.27 -35.29 19.50
CA SER A 801 42.86 -34.88 19.49
C SER A 801 42.61 -33.93 18.31
N ARG A 802 41.37 -33.46 18.15
CA ARG A 802 40.93 -32.61 17.05
C ARG A 802 41.88 -31.44 16.85
N VAL A 803 42.35 -31.25 15.61
CA VAL A 803 43.07 -30.03 15.23
C VAL A 803 42.05 -28.93 14.98
N ASN A 804 42.19 -27.81 15.69
CA ASN A 804 41.24 -26.69 15.65
C ASN A 804 41.67 -25.62 14.65
N GLY A 805 42.96 -25.51 14.35
CA GLY A 805 43.44 -24.58 13.35
C GLY A 805 44.93 -24.68 13.08
N ALA A 806 45.33 -23.96 12.04
CA ALA A 806 46.73 -23.76 11.67
C ALA A 806 46.95 -22.34 11.12
N LEU A 807 48.19 -21.87 11.18
CA LEU A 807 48.64 -20.63 10.56
C LEU A 807 50.01 -20.81 9.90
N ALA A 808 50.25 -20.10 8.81
CA ALA A 808 51.54 -20.03 8.14
C ALA A 808 52.37 -18.88 8.71
N ARG A 809 53.68 -19.09 8.83
CA ARG A 809 54.66 -18.06 9.13
C ARG A 809 55.35 -17.63 7.84
N GLY A 810 55.72 -16.35 7.76
CA GLY A 810 56.45 -15.82 6.59
C GLY A 810 57.85 -16.41 6.37
N ASP A 811 58.36 -17.27 7.28
CA ASP A 811 59.58 -18.05 7.09
C ASP A 811 59.32 -19.47 6.56
N GLY A 812 58.08 -19.76 6.13
CA GLY A 812 57.66 -21.03 5.56
C GLY A 812 57.33 -22.11 6.60
N ARG A 813 57.46 -21.85 7.90
CA ARG A 813 57.05 -22.78 8.96
C ARG A 813 55.55 -22.66 9.26
N GLN A 814 54.93 -23.71 9.78
CA GLN A 814 53.49 -23.70 10.11
C GLN A 814 53.29 -23.96 11.60
N LEU A 815 52.30 -23.30 12.20
CA LEU A 815 51.91 -23.51 13.60
C LEU A 815 50.50 -24.06 13.63
N SER A 816 50.27 -25.19 14.31
CA SER A 816 48.96 -25.80 14.50
C SER A 816 48.57 -25.84 15.97
N TRP A 817 47.26 -25.89 16.25
CA TRP A 817 46.72 -26.02 17.61
C TRP A 817 45.54 -26.97 17.67
N SER A 818 45.38 -27.62 18.83
CA SER A 818 44.46 -28.74 19.00
C SER A 818 43.81 -28.78 20.39
N ASP A 819 42.71 -29.54 20.46
CA ASP A 819 42.08 -29.97 21.71
C ASP A 819 42.99 -30.83 22.59
N ASP A 820 44.10 -31.35 22.05
CA ASP A 820 45.10 -32.10 22.80
C ASP A 820 45.97 -31.23 23.73
N LYS A 821 45.63 -29.93 23.81
CA LYS A 821 46.32 -28.92 24.63
C LYS A 821 47.74 -28.65 24.14
N THR A 822 48.00 -28.85 22.85
CA THR A 822 49.31 -28.55 22.26
C THR A 822 49.23 -27.57 21.10
N LEU A 823 50.26 -26.74 21.02
CA LEU A 823 50.67 -26.06 19.79
C LEU A 823 51.86 -26.80 19.21
N ARG A 824 51.88 -26.96 17.88
CA ARG A 824 52.97 -27.63 17.19
C ARG A 824 53.51 -26.76 16.08
N LEU A 825 54.82 -26.57 16.09
CA LEU A 825 55.54 -25.88 15.03
C LEU A 825 56.11 -26.91 14.06
N TRP A 826 55.87 -26.71 12.79
CA TRP A 826 56.25 -27.59 11.70
C TRP A 826 57.19 -26.88 10.72
N SER A 827 58.12 -27.64 10.14
CA SER A 827 58.98 -27.19 9.06
C SER A 827 58.20 -26.93 7.79
N SER A 828 58.80 -26.26 6.80
CA SER A 828 58.21 -26.09 5.47
C SER A 828 57.88 -27.40 4.76
N GLN A 829 58.47 -28.52 5.19
CA GLN A 829 58.24 -29.87 4.64
C GLN A 829 57.28 -30.71 5.50
N GLY A 830 56.74 -30.16 6.59
CA GLY A 830 55.83 -30.86 7.50
C GLY A 830 56.53 -31.68 8.59
N THR A 831 57.82 -31.46 8.85
CA THR A 831 58.53 -32.10 9.96
C THR A 831 58.21 -31.38 11.27
N LEU A 832 57.85 -32.09 12.33
CA LEU A 832 57.62 -31.49 13.65
C LEU A 832 58.94 -30.91 14.20
N LEU A 833 58.93 -29.62 14.53
CA LEU A 833 60.07 -28.89 15.08
C LEU A 833 59.95 -28.67 16.59
N LEU A 834 58.75 -28.32 17.06
CA LEU A 834 58.51 -27.99 18.47
C LEU A 834 57.08 -28.32 18.89
N VAL A 835 56.90 -28.75 20.14
CA VAL A 835 55.61 -28.92 20.79
C VAL A 835 55.57 -28.02 22.03
N TYR A 836 54.52 -27.21 22.14
CA TYR A 836 54.24 -26.38 23.29
C TYR A 836 52.96 -26.86 23.96
N TYR A 837 52.98 -27.07 25.28
CA TYR A 837 51.86 -27.61 26.04
C TYR A 837 51.14 -26.51 26.81
N THR A 838 49.82 -26.53 26.78
CA THR A 838 48.93 -25.70 27.58
C THR A 838 48.19 -26.55 28.62
N ASP A 839 47.61 -25.89 29.61
CA ASP A 839 46.77 -26.50 30.66
C ASP A 839 45.37 -26.88 30.15
N ALA A 840 44.90 -26.21 29.10
CA ALA A 840 43.58 -26.39 28.50
C ALA A 840 43.63 -26.51 26.96
N PRO A 841 42.58 -27.09 26.33
CA PRO A 841 42.41 -27.15 24.88
C PRO A 841 42.57 -25.78 24.22
N ILE A 842 43.15 -25.72 23.02
CA ILE A 842 43.41 -24.44 22.34
C ILE A 842 42.34 -24.22 21.28
N SER A 843 41.58 -23.12 21.41
CA SER A 843 40.45 -22.82 20.53
C SER A 843 40.85 -21.94 19.34
N CYS A 844 41.78 -21.01 19.52
CA CYS A 844 42.22 -20.10 18.47
C CYS A 844 43.66 -19.60 18.67
N CYS A 845 44.30 -19.21 17.57
CA CYS A 845 45.60 -18.56 17.57
C CYS A 845 45.69 -17.49 16.47
N VAL A 846 46.35 -16.37 16.75
CA VAL A 846 46.59 -15.29 15.79
C VAL A 846 48.03 -14.77 15.89
N VAL A 847 48.57 -14.32 14.77
CA VAL A 847 49.88 -13.64 14.71
C VAL A 847 49.70 -12.18 15.12
N ALA A 848 50.29 -11.78 16.25
CA ALA A 848 50.23 -10.39 16.72
C ALA A 848 51.40 -9.54 16.20
N ALA A 849 52.57 -10.17 16.01
CA ALA A 849 53.75 -9.56 15.43
C ALA A 849 54.67 -10.67 14.88
N PRO A 850 55.74 -10.36 14.13
CA PRO A 850 56.71 -11.37 13.73
C PRO A 850 57.20 -12.16 14.94
N ASN A 851 57.02 -13.49 14.91
CA ASN A 851 57.36 -14.43 15.98
C ASN A 851 56.56 -14.30 17.29
N VAL A 852 55.48 -13.50 17.33
CA VAL A 852 54.60 -13.35 18.49
C VAL A 852 53.19 -13.80 18.13
N PHE A 853 52.67 -14.74 18.92
CA PHE A 853 51.36 -15.33 18.75
C PHE A 853 50.51 -15.09 19.99
N LEU A 854 49.23 -14.77 19.78
CA LEU A 854 48.21 -14.77 20.82
C LEU A 854 47.42 -16.06 20.71
N VAL A 855 47.25 -16.76 21.82
CA VAL A 855 46.62 -18.08 21.85
C VAL A 855 45.48 -18.06 22.86
N GLY A 856 44.26 -18.31 22.39
CA GLY A 856 43.09 -18.49 23.24
C GLY A 856 42.90 -19.96 23.62
N ASN A 857 42.70 -20.25 24.91
CA ASN A 857 42.38 -21.59 25.38
C ASN A 857 40.90 -21.73 25.79
N GLY A 858 40.44 -22.97 25.99
CA GLY A 858 39.07 -23.31 26.36
C GLY A 858 38.63 -22.87 27.76
N GLN A 859 39.54 -22.27 28.54
CA GLN A 859 39.23 -21.64 29.84
C GLN A 859 39.09 -20.12 29.74
N GLY A 860 39.24 -19.55 28.53
CA GLY A 860 39.17 -18.11 28.31
C GLY A 860 40.47 -17.36 28.59
N HIS A 861 41.59 -18.05 28.79
CA HIS A 861 42.90 -17.40 28.91
C HIS A 861 43.46 -17.04 27.54
N VAL A 862 44.18 -15.91 27.48
CA VAL A 862 44.98 -15.50 26.32
C VAL A 862 46.45 -15.58 26.67
N LEU A 863 47.18 -16.49 26.02
CA LEU A 863 48.62 -16.66 26.20
C LEU A 863 49.36 -15.85 25.13
N PHE A 864 50.45 -15.19 25.55
CA PHE A 864 51.37 -14.49 24.67
C PHE A 864 52.59 -15.38 24.45
N LEU A 865 52.72 -15.94 23.26
CA LEU A 865 53.83 -16.81 22.89
C LEU A 865 54.79 -16.09 21.98
N ARG A 866 56.08 -16.09 22.35
CA ARG A 866 57.16 -15.60 21.48
C ARG A 866 58.07 -16.76 21.12
N VAL A 867 58.08 -17.11 19.84
CA VAL A 867 58.88 -18.23 19.33
C VAL A 867 60.19 -17.69 18.76
N PHE A 868 61.28 -17.85 19.50
CA PHE A 868 62.62 -17.49 19.02
C PHE A 868 63.23 -18.65 18.24
N GLY A 869 63.77 -18.35 17.06
CA GLY A 869 64.74 -19.17 16.32
C GLY A 869 64.29 -20.59 16.02
#